data_AF-A0AAJ0D8X9-F1
#
_entry.id   AF-A0AAJ0D8X9-F1
#
_cell.length_a   1.000
_cell.length_b   1.000
_cell.length_c   1.000
_cell.angle_alpha   90.00
_cell.angle_beta   90.00
_cell.angle_gamma   90.00
#
_symmetry.space_group_name_H-M   'P 1'
#
loop_
_entity.id
_entity.type
_entity.pdbx_description
1 polymer ?
#
loop_
_entity_poly.entity_id
_entity_poly.type
_entity_poly.pdbx_seq_one_letter_code
_entity_poly.pdbx_strand_id
1 'polypeptide(L)'
;MYTISDDTADEDLNKFWESIIARLNEKTKWNLNAKSTATIDQVILKINAPKDADPEKHAQSKKVWRSTMKCVDRLGIFVQRFGAFAAQAASVVFGPANQCFNAINFVITAAQQYKDIFANITTLMERISVFLENLDGFMTNNDAEVKLDKRLRKTVYRVLEHFLRIMSTTYDLTNSWTARAKLKGKSFAFGEDDGIKGYLATMETLVSDFTGAQISVIVQDLSAAARDIRGVDKKLDVLGEASEKQTAVLEQLATADASRTAQEREKKDREVVKKALGIDESKSPWDRQTDIWESHITGTGQWLKDRPSFARWADSKATAADVITLKAPSGFGKSHLASIVIRHLQDKHRGDARVVVAYYYLQRESSEKSSVINRIMKTIIWQLARANREYLKAAAIVCDPSQGLDSSRNGHLWRKLVTDLAKSVEMTVFVVLDGIDEIDTENDRPDLIEIMQQVRHISDDKASHLKVRAFITGTKEALDSINESTELAVPEIQLEPNPQTEEPSLNQADLELFVTDRLERAERVKRLDLELKGRITRELAKGARGAYSRLLYLLDDIVNIQNTNQIEEILERANQSLRDIIESKVAALNSSLSRDEISEVNTLLSWLTMAYEDLSVVQCEAILSLKADGQSLGLEDRIRRKYSDMFSLDDTKQITLRAGVEDYLRESNETSTNQIEALQRSQIQPSEVNLIQKVLVAHFRNVFGDEDVYTRFAFDSFFANKLGDQALRIRLIPTESAIKVAQGCLVAVCEKYNDDRSSDLLGE
;
A
#
# COMPACT_ATOMS: atom_id res chain seq x y z
N MET A 1 82.46 14.07 9.84
CA MET A 1 81.09 13.85 9.32
C MET A 1 81.06 12.43 8.78
N TYR A 2 80.49 11.50 9.51
CA TYR A 2 80.31 10.12 9.05
C TYR A 2 79.13 10.10 8.05
N THR A 3 79.42 9.85 6.79
CA THR A 3 78.42 9.41 5.80
C THR A 3 77.89 8.05 6.24
N ILE A 4 76.67 8.03 6.76
CA ILE A 4 75.90 6.80 6.94
C ILE A 4 75.74 6.19 5.54
N SER A 5 76.23 4.96 5.33
CA SER A 5 76.11 4.30 4.02
C SER A 5 74.65 3.96 3.75
N ASP A 6 74.22 4.14 2.51
CA ASP A 6 72.85 3.91 2.01
C ASP A 6 72.33 2.47 2.32
N ASP A 7 73.23 1.51 2.51
CA ASP A 7 72.90 0.12 2.87
C ASP A 7 72.28 -0.01 4.27
N THR A 8 72.60 0.90 5.20
CA THR A 8 72.05 0.86 6.57
C THR A 8 70.57 1.24 6.65
N ALA A 9 70.10 2.16 5.79
CA ALA A 9 68.68 2.55 5.73
C ALA A 9 67.79 1.42 5.16
N ASP A 10 68.35 0.61 4.26
CA ASP A 10 67.69 -0.55 3.68
C ASP A 10 67.63 -1.73 4.66
N GLU A 11 68.68 -1.96 5.44
CA GLU A 11 68.64 -2.89 6.57
C GLU A 11 67.62 -2.48 7.64
N ASP A 12 67.49 -1.18 7.93
CA ASP A 12 66.55 -0.66 8.92
C ASP A 12 65.07 -0.83 8.50
N LEU A 13 64.76 -0.64 7.21
CA LEU A 13 63.42 -0.88 6.64
C LEU A 13 63.04 -2.37 6.68
N ASN A 14 64.00 -3.26 6.42
CA ASN A 14 63.78 -4.69 6.48
C ASN A 14 63.55 -5.17 7.93
N LYS A 15 64.34 -4.70 8.90
CA LYS A 15 64.12 -4.96 10.33
C LYS A 15 62.78 -4.42 10.83
N PHE A 16 62.40 -3.22 10.38
CA PHE A 16 61.09 -2.63 10.67
C PHE A 16 59.94 -3.50 10.14
N TRP A 17 60.07 -4.00 8.92
CA TRP A 17 59.08 -4.86 8.30
C TRP A 17 58.96 -6.22 8.98
N GLU A 18 60.08 -6.84 9.36
CA GLU A 18 60.10 -8.08 10.15
C GLU A 18 59.35 -7.92 11.49
N SER A 19 59.50 -6.78 12.15
CA SER A 19 58.76 -6.44 13.37
C SER A 19 57.25 -6.36 13.15
N ILE A 20 56.80 -5.76 12.03
CA ILE A 20 55.38 -5.70 11.65
C ILE A 20 54.80 -7.11 11.49
N ILE A 21 55.51 -7.98 10.77
CA ILE A 21 55.06 -9.33 10.47
C ILE A 21 55.01 -10.20 11.73
N ALA A 22 56.00 -10.09 12.61
CA ALA A 22 55.99 -10.80 13.90
C ALA A 22 54.75 -10.43 14.72
N ARG A 23 54.44 -9.14 14.83
CA ARG A 23 53.26 -8.64 15.57
C ARG A 23 51.94 -9.09 14.93
N LEU A 24 51.85 -9.11 13.61
CA LEU A 24 50.64 -9.54 12.91
C LEU A 24 50.43 -11.06 13.00
N ASN A 25 51.50 -11.85 12.87
CA ASN A 25 51.44 -13.31 13.06
C ASN A 25 50.99 -13.67 14.48
N GLU A 26 51.50 -12.97 15.49
CA GLU A 26 51.08 -13.16 16.89
C GLU A 26 49.60 -12.83 17.09
N LYS A 27 49.14 -11.70 16.54
CA LYS A 27 47.75 -11.24 16.68
C LYS A 27 46.73 -12.15 15.98
N THR A 28 47.02 -12.53 14.73
CA THR A 28 46.06 -13.24 13.85
C THR A 28 46.22 -14.76 13.87
N LYS A 29 47.32 -15.26 14.45
CA LYS A 29 47.82 -16.64 14.31
C LYS A 29 48.13 -17.03 12.85
N TRP A 30 48.29 -16.05 11.96
CA TRP A 30 48.75 -16.29 10.59
C TRP A 30 50.21 -16.73 10.56
N ASN A 31 50.56 -17.53 9.55
CA ASN A 31 51.95 -17.73 9.17
C ASN A 31 52.20 -17.01 7.84
N LEU A 32 52.40 -15.69 7.91
CA LEU A 32 52.62 -14.86 6.72
C LEU A 32 53.95 -15.17 6.00
N ASN A 33 54.91 -15.79 6.68
CA ASN A 33 56.24 -16.16 6.16
C ASN A 33 56.31 -17.54 5.51
N ALA A 34 55.21 -18.32 5.54
CA ALA A 34 55.19 -19.62 4.89
C ALA A 34 55.48 -19.48 3.39
N LYS A 35 56.34 -20.36 2.82
CA LYS A 35 56.38 -20.57 1.37
C LYS A 35 54.95 -20.84 0.92
N SER A 36 54.44 -20.04 -0.02
CA SER A 36 53.01 -19.98 -0.34
C SER A 36 52.43 -21.38 -0.46
N THR A 37 51.50 -21.75 0.42
CA THR A 37 50.81 -23.05 0.34
C THR A 37 49.71 -23.07 -0.72
N ALA A 38 49.40 -21.92 -1.34
CA ALA A 38 48.47 -21.79 -2.44
C ALA A 38 49.09 -20.99 -3.60
N THR A 39 49.03 -21.51 -4.83
CA THR A 39 49.35 -20.75 -6.05
C THR A 39 48.25 -19.71 -6.35
N ILE A 40 48.56 -18.71 -7.19
CA ILE A 40 47.57 -17.72 -7.67
C ILE A 40 46.32 -18.45 -8.19
N ASP A 41 46.51 -19.48 -9.02
CA ASP A 41 45.42 -20.31 -9.54
C ASP A 41 44.62 -21.04 -8.45
N GLN A 42 45.27 -21.49 -7.37
CA GLN A 42 44.59 -22.16 -6.26
C GLN A 42 43.79 -21.19 -5.38
N VAL A 43 44.23 -19.94 -5.23
CA VAL A 43 43.44 -18.89 -4.56
C VAL A 43 42.24 -18.50 -5.42
N ILE A 44 42.44 -18.40 -6.74
CA ILE A 44 41.36 -18.17 -7.72
C ILE A 44 40.32 -19.29 -7.66
N LEU A 45 40.74 -20.56 -7.61
CA LEU A 45 39.86 -21.72 -7.53
C LEU A 45 39.05 -21.81 -6.21
N LYS A 46 39.56 -21.23 -5.11
CA LYS A 46 38.86 -21.17 -3.83
C LYS A 46 37.75 -20.11 -3.79
N ILE A 47 37.71 -19.21 -4.78
CA ILE A 47 36.71 -18.15 -4.89
C ILE A 47 35.62 -18.63 -5.85
N ASN A 48 34.55 -19.19 -5.29
CA ASN A 48 33.43 -19.68 -6.08
C ASN A 48 32.75 -18.53 -6.85
N ALA A 49 32.52 -18.70 -8.15
CA ALA A 49 31.58 -17.87 -8.88
C ALA A 49 30.16 -18.11 -8.31
N PRO A 50 29.33 -17.07 -8.10
CA PRO A 50 27.97 -17.25 -7.61
C PRO A 50 27.18 -18.16 -8.57
N LYS A 51 26.62 -19.26 -8.07
CA LYS A 51 25.61 -20.07 -8.77
C LYS A 51 24.24 -19.72 -8.21
N ASP A 52 23.35 -19.27 -9.09
CA ASP A 52 21.89 -19.15 -8.97
C ASP A 52 21.31 -18.34 -7.79
N ALA A 53 21.02 -17.04 -8.02
CA ALA A 53 19.80 -16.31 -7.60
C ALA A 53 19.88 -14.77 -7.88
N ASP A 54 18.72 -14.18 -8.21
CA ASP A 54 18.34 -12.73 -8.23
C ASP A 54 19.24 -11.76 -9.07
N PRO A 55 18.72 -11.10 -10.13
CA PRO A 55 19.51 -10.27 -11.06
C PRO A 55 20.29 -9.11 -10.41
N GLU A 56 19.72 -8.47 -9.39
CA GLU A 56 20.34 -7.31 -8.73
C GLU A 56 21.46 -7.77 -7.78
N LYS A 57 21.22 -8.90 -7.08
CA LYS A 57 22.25 -9.59 -6.27
C LYS A 57 23.37 -10.14 -7.14
N HIS A 58 23.08 -10.57 -8.35
CA HIS A 58 24.05 -11.04 -9.34
C HIS A 58 25.00 -9.92 -9.79
N ALA A 59 24.52 -8.68 -9.95
CA ALA A 59 25.36 -7.55 -10.32
C ALA A 59 26.39 -7.19 -9.23
N GLN A 60 25.96 -7.13 -7.97
CA GLN A 60 26.82 -6.84 -6.82
C GLN A 60 27.89 -7.94 -6.65
N SER A 61 27.49 -9.22 -6.58
CA SER A 61 28.42 -10.33 -6.40
C SER A 61 29.39 -10.50 -7.57
N LYS A 62 28.97 -10.21 -8.81
CA LYS A 62 29.86 -10.22 -9.99
C LYS A 62 30.81 -9.03 -10.03
N LYS A 63 30.42 -7.86 -9.50
CA LYS A 63 31.33 -6.72 -9.31
C LYS A 63 32.40 -7.08 -8.28
N VAL A 64 31.97 -7.60 -7.14
CA VAL A 64 32.84 -8.06 -6.06
C VAL A 64 33.86 -9.09 -6.53
N TRP A 65 33.39 -10.14 -7.22
CA TRP A 65 34.27 -11.18 -7.79
C TRP A 65 35.31 -10.59 -8.74
N ARG A 66 34.91 -9.70 -9.68
CA ARG A 66 35.83 -9.07 -10.63
C ARG A 66 36.92 -8.25 -9.93
N SER A 67 36.56 -7.51 -8.88
CA SER A 67 37.49 -6.64 -8.16
C SER A 67 38.47 -7.42 -7.29
N THR A 68 38.02 -8.50 -6.64
CA THR A 68 38.91 -9.42 -5.93
C THR A 68 39.90 -10.10 -6.88
N MET A 69 39.43 -10.57 -8.06
CA MET A 69 40.30 -11.17 -9.07
C MET A 69 41.37 -10.20 -9.57
N LYS A 70 40.98 -8.96 -9.89
CA LYS A 70 41.93 -7.91 -10.29
C LYS A 70 43.03 -7.68 -9.25
N CYS A 71 42.68 -7.58 -7.96
CA CYS A 71 43.68 -7.37 -6.91
C CYS A 71 44.65 -8.56 -6.80
N VAL A 72 44.11 -9.78 -6.82
CA VAL A 72 44.91 -11.02 -6.77
C VAL A 72 45.84 -11.13 -7.98
N ASP A 73 45.35 -10.81 -9.18
CA ASP A 73 46.15 -10.82 -10.42
C ASP A 73 47.25 -9.76 -10.37
N ARG A 74 46.94 -8.52 -9.93
CA ARG A 74 47.94 -7.44 -9.83
C ARG A 74 49.01 -7.72 -8.80
N LEU A 75 48.62 -8.23 -7.63
CA LEU A 75 49.58 -8.63 -6.61
C LEU A 75 50.38 -9.86 -7.06
N GLY A 76 49.77 -10.76 -7.83
CA GLY A 76 50.44 -11.88 -8.48
C GLY A 76 51.52 -11.44 -9.47
N ILE A 77 51.21 -10.47 -10.34
CA ILE A 77 52.17 -9.84 -11.27
C ILE A 77 53.32 -9.19 -10.47
N PHE A 78 52.98 -8.46 -9.41
CA PHE A 78 53.95 -7.83 -8.53
C PHE A 78 54.89 -8.85 -7.88
N VAL A 79 54.35 -9.94 -7.32
CA VAL A 79 55.12 -11.06 -6.76
C VAL A 79 55.98 -11.76 -7.82
N GLN A 80 55.43 -12.03 -9.01
CA GLN A 80 56.14 -12.69 -10.10
C GLN A 80 57.31 -11.85 -10.62
N ARG A 81 57.13 -10.53 -10.80
CA ARG A 81 58.20 -9.64 -11.28
C ARG A 81 59.35 -9.51 -10.27
N PHE A 82 59.05 -9.42 -8.98
CA PHE A 82 60.06 -9.46 -7.92
C PHE A 82 60.68 -10.86 -7.73
N GLY A 83 59.92 -11.93 -7.98
CA GLY A 83 60.34 -13.32 -7.81
C GLY A 83 61.16 -13.89 -8.99
N ALA A 84 60.91 -13.47 -10.23
CA ALA A 84 61.53 -14.01 -11.44
C ALA A 84 63.03 -13.71 -11.55
N PHE A 85 63.52 -12.63 -10.93
CA PHE A 85 64.95 -12.28 -10.91
C PHE A 85 65.70 -12.80 -9.68
N ALA A 86 64.98 -13.26 -8.64
CA ALA A 86 65.57 -13.93 -7.47
C ALA A 86 66.15 -15.32 -7.79
N ALA A 87 65.87 -15.87 -8.97
CA ALA A 87 66.49 -17.11 -9.45
C ALA A 87 67.99 -16.94 -9.80
N GLN A 88 68.50 -15.71 -9.93
CA GLN A 88 69.91 -15.44 -10.25
C GLN A 88 70.72 -14.76 -9.13
N ALA A 89 70.10 -14.32 -8.03
CA ALA A 89 70.80 -13.77 -6.88
C ALA A 89 70.22 -14.33 -5.58
N ALA A 90 70.98 -15.21 -4.92
CA ALA A 90 70.64 -15.74 -3.60
C ALA A 90 70.88 -14.69 -2.51
N SER A 91 70.02 -13.67 -2.39
CA SER A 91 69.71 -13.01 -1.10
C SER A 91 68.65 -11.91 -1.27
N VAL A 92 67.61 -11.97 -0.43
CA VAL A 92 66.55 -10.97 -0.23
C VAL A 92 65.46 -10.91 -1.31
N VAL A 93 64.52 -11.85 -1.22
CA VAL A 93 63.18 -11.70 -1.81
C VAL A 93 62.51 -10.48 -1.17
N PHE A 94 61.81 -9.65 -1.96
CA PHE A 94 60.94 -8.60 -1.42
C PHE A 94 59.79 -9.21 -0.60
N GLY A 95 60.07 -9.47 0.68
CA GLY A 95 59.19 -10.13 1.64
C GLY A 95 57.77 -9.56 1.74
N PRO A 96 57.55 -8.22 1.68
CA PRO A 96 56.22 -7.62 1.83
C PRO A 96 55.15 -8.15 0.88
N ALA A 97 55.49 -8.39 -0.39
CA ALA A 97 54.54 -8.80 -1.42
C ALA A 97 53.91 -10.17 -1.13
N ASN A 98 54.76 -11.15 -0.80
CA ASN A 98 54.34 -12.52 -0.49
C ASN A 98 53.48 -12.58 0.77
N GLN A 99 53.82 -11.78 1.78
CA GLN A 99 53.04 -11.71 3.03
C GLN A 99 51.69 -11.04 2.80
N CYS A 100 51.62 -9.98 1.97
CA CYS A 100 50.37 -9.37 1.53
C CYS A 100 49.48 -10.38 0.79
N PHE A 101 50.06 -11.20 -0.09
CA PHE A 101 49.33 -12.24 -0.81
C PHE A 101 48.78 -13.32 0.13
N ASN A 102 49.59 -13.77 1.10
CA ASN A 102 49.16 -14.71 2.12
C ASN A 102 48.00 -14.15 2.97
N ALA A 103 48.05 -12.86 3.35
CA ALA A 103 46.98 -12.21 4.09
C ALA A 103 45.65 -12.16 3.32
N ILE A 104 45.68 -11.91 2.00
CA ILE A 104 44.49 -11.95 1.13
C ILE A 104 43.84 -13.33 1.17
N ASN A 105 44.63 -14.39 1.00
CA ASN A 105 44.11 -15.75 1.03
C ASN A 105 43.43 -16.11 2.37
N PHE A 106 44.00 -15.68 3.51
CA PHE A 106 43.40 -15.89 4.82
C PHE A 106 42.08 -15.15 5.00
N VAL A 107 42.02 -13.86 4.61
CA VAL A 107 40.80 -13.05 4.73
C VAL A 107 39.69 -13.55 3.81
N ILE A 108 40.01 -13.89 2.55
CA ILE A 108 39.02 -14.43 1.60
C ILE A 108 38.40 -15.71 2.15
N THR A 109 39.22 -16.62 2.67
CA THR A 109 38.73 -17.88 3.27
C THR A 109 37.80 -17.63 4.46
N ALA A 110 38.08 -16.60 5.27
CA ALA A 110 37.27 -16.26 6.44
C ALA A 110 36.00 -15.45 6.14
N ALA A 111 36.03 -14.59 5.12
CA ALA A 111 34.98 -13.60 4.83
C ALA A 111 33.91 -14.09 3.84
N GLN A 112 34.13 -15.20 3.12
CA GLN A 112 33.21 -15.74 2.10
C GLN A 112 31.77 -15.98 2.60
N GLN A 113 31.57 -16.17 3.90
CA GLN A 113 30.25 -16.44 4.50
C GLN A 113 29.48 -15.16 4.90
N TYR A 114 30.09 -13.97 4.79
CA TYR A 114 29.53 -12.71 5.31
C TYR A 114 29.47 -11.64 4.21
N LYS A 115 28.30 -11.49 3.57
CA LYS A 115 28.11 -10.65 2.37
C LYS A 115 28.49 -9.18 2.55
N ASP A 116 28.07 -8.55 3.66
CA ASP A 116 28.30 -7.11 3.88
C ASP A 116 29.76 -6.79 4.21
N ILE A 117 30.43 -7.69 4.94
CA ILE A 117 31.87 -7.62 5.21
C ILE A 117 32.65 -7.75 3.91
N PHE A 118 32.21 -8.65 3.03
CA PHE A 118 32.82 -8.89 1.73
C PHE A 118 32.69 -7.68 0.78
N ALA A 119 31.57 -6.96 0.83
CA ALA A 119 31.36 -5.74 0.04
C ALA A 119 32.35 -4.61 0.42
N ASN A 120 32.62 -4.41 1.70
CA ASN A 120 33.58 -3.37 2.14
C ASN A 120 35.03 -3.77 1.87
N ILE A 121 35.37 -5.05 1.98
CA ILE A 121 36.67 -5.58 1.54
C ILE A 121 36.85 -5.32 0.04
N THR A 122 35.80 -5.46 -0.76
CA THR A 122 35.85 -5.21 -2.20
C THR A 122 36.27 -3.78 -2.52
N THR A 123 35.66 -2.80 -1.87
CA THR A 123 36.00 -1.38 -2.03
C THR A 123 37.49 -1.13 -1.71
N LEU A 124 38.02 -1.77 -0.67
CA LEU A 124 39.44 -1.71 -0.34
C LEU A 124 40.31 -2.36 -1.42
N MET A 125 39.93 -3.53 -1.92
CA MET A 125 40.67 -4.26 -2.95
C MET A 125 40.76 -3.45 -4.25
N GLU A 126 39.69 -2.75 -4.65
CA GLU A 126 39.69 -1.86 -5.81
C GLU A 126 40.74 -0.74 -5.67
N ARG A 127 40.78 -0.09 -4.50
CA ARG A 127 41.72 1.00 -4.22
C ARG A 127 43.19 0.55 -4.26
N ILE A 128 43.48 -0.63 -3.72
CA ILE A 128 44.85 -1.17 -3.68
C ILE A 128 45.28 -1.70 -5.04
N SER A 129 44.36 -2.27 -5.81
CA SER A 129 44.65 -2.69 -7.18
C SER A 129 45.16 -1.53 -8.03
N VAL A 130 44.51 -0.37 -7.92
CA VAL A 130 44.92 0.86 -8.62
C VAL A 130 46.30 1.36 -8.14
N PHE A 131 46.55 1.34 -6.83
CA PHE A 131 47.87 1.67 -6.29
C PHE A 131 48.98 0.74 -6.83
N LEU A 132 48.74 -0.57 -6.84
CA LEU A 132 49.70 -1.57 -7.34
C LEU A 132 49.95 -1.42 -8.85
N GLU A 133 48.92 -1.07 -9.63
CA GLU A 133 49.05 -0.74 -11.06
C GLU A 133 49.98 0.45 -11.28
N ASN A 134 49.84 1.52 -10.49
CA ASN A 134 50.69 2.71 -10.60
C ASN A 134 52.13 2.44 -10.15
N LEU A 135 52.31 1.60 -9.13
CA LEU A 135 53.63 1.24 -8.62
C LEU A 135 54.44 0.41 -9.64
N ASP A 136 53.77 -0.46 -10.39
CA ASP A 136 54.39 -1.28 -11.45
C ASP A 136 55.09 -0.42 -12.52
N GLY A 137 54.55 0.75 -12.86
CA GLY A 137 55.11 1.68 -13.85
C GLY A 137 56.44 2.35 -13.47
N PHE A 138 56.81 2.31 -12.18
CA PHE A 138 58.04 2.92 -11.64
C PHE A 138 59.13 1.91 -11.29
N MET A 139 58.93 0.65 -11.63
CA MET A 139 59.98 -0.34 -11.52
C MET A 139 60.96 -0.19 -12.70
N THR A 140 62.23 0.09 -12.43
CA THR A 140 63.26 0.22 -13.46
C THR A 140 63.68 -1.16 -13.98
N ASN A 141 63.53 -1.38 -15.29
CA ASN A 141 64.13 -2.52 -16.01
C ASN A 141 65.49 -2.11 -16.57
N ASN A 142 66.56 -2.21 -15.78
CA ASN A 142 67.92 -2.26 -16.31
C ASN A 142 68.48 -3.66 -16.02
N ASP A 143 69.20 -4.23 -16.99
CA ASP A 143 69.55 -5.67 -17.16
C ASP A 143 70.41 -6.34 -16.05
N ALA A 144 70.31 -5.93 -14.79
CA ALA A 144 70.93 -6.67 -13.69
C ALA A 144 70.17 -6.65 -12.35
N GLU A 145 69.27 -5.70 -12.08
CA GLU A 145 68.53 -5.65 -10.80
C GLU A 145 67.30 -4.73 -10.89
N VAL A 146 66.09 -5.29 -10.70
CA VAL A 146 64.87 -4.48 -10.51
C VAL A 146 64.84 -3.99 -9.07
N LYS A 147 65.09 -2.69 -8.86
CA LYS A 147 65.02 -2.03 -7.55
C LYS A 147 63.85 -1.06 -7.51
N LEU A 148 63.04 -1.14 -6.45
CA LEU A 148 62.10 -0.07 -6.13
C LEU A 148 62.92 1.19 -5.82
N ASP A 149 62.54 2.31 -6.46
CA ASP A 149 63.20 3.60 -6.25
C ASP A 149 63.32 3.88 -4.74
N LYS A 150 64.55 4.21 -4.31
CA LYS A 150 64.89 4.42 -2.90
C LYS A 150 64.00 5.49 -2.25
N ARG A 151 63.57 6.51 -3.01
CA ARG A 151 62.72 7.61 -2.55
C ARG A 151 61.27 7.17 -2.32
N LEU A 152 60.80 6.16 -3.05
CA LEU A 152 59.43 5.63 -2.94
C LEU A 152 59.31 4.50 -1.90
N ARG A 153 60.41 3.82 -1.60
CA ARG A 153 60.47 2.63 -0.74
C ARG A 153 59.78 2.80 0.60
N LYS A 154 60.08 3.87 1.34
CA LYS A 154 59.48 4.13 2.65
C LYS A 154 57.95 4.25 2.59
N THR A 155 57.43 4.92 1.57
CA THR A 155 55.99 5.13 1.39
C THR A 155 55.30 3.83 0.96
N VAL A 156 55.91 3.05 0.07
CA VAL A 156 55.41 1.73 -0.33
C VAL A 156 55.32 0.78 0.87
N TYR A 157 56.36 0.70 1.71
CA TYR A 157 56.32 -0.12 2.93
C TYR A 157 55.21 0.33 3.88
N ARG A 158 54.94 1.64 4.01
CA ARG A 158 53.85 2.15 4.85
C ARG A 158 52.46 1.82 4.30
N VAL A 159 52.27 1.90 2.98
CA VAL A 159 51.01 1.54 2.31
C VAL A 159 50.74 0.03 2.48
N LEU A 160 51.76 -0.81 2.24
CA LEU A 160 51.66 -2.27 2.43
C LEU A 160 51.47 -2.66 3.91
N GLU A 161 52.07 -1.92 4.84
CA GLU A 161 51.84 -2.11 6.28
C GLU A 161 50.38 -1.85 6.63
N HIS A 162 49.82 -0.72 6.18
CA HIS A 162 48.43 -0.36 6.47
C HIS A 162 47.47 -1.36 5.83
N PHE A 163 47.77 -1.83 4.63
CA PHE A 163 47.05 -2.93 4.02
C PHE A 163 47.00 -4.17 4.91
N LEU A 164 48.16 -4.66 5.38
CA LEU A 164 48.22 -5.84 6.24
C LEU A 164 47.47 -5.65 7.57
N ARG A 165 47.52 -4.44 8.15
CA ARG A 165 46.76 -4.11 9.37
C ARG A 165 45.24 -4.14 9.13
N ILE A 166 44.79 -3.64 7.98
CA ILE A 166 43.36 -3.70 7.60
C ILE A 166 42.94 -5.16 7.44
N MET A 167 43.73 -5.95 6.69
CA MET A 167 43.46 -7.38 6.49
C MET A 167 43.38 -8.16 7.80
N SER A 168 44.29 -7.89 8.74
CA SER A 168 44.24 -8.48 10.09
C SER A 168 42.99 -8.07 10.85
N THR A 169 42.62 -6.79 10.82
CA THR A 169 41.43 -6.29 11.53
C THR A 169 40.15 -6.90 10.97
N THR A 170 40.04 -6.97 9.64
CA THR A 170 38.95 -7.65 8.93
C THR A 170 38.85 -9.12 9.32
N TYR A 171 39.98 -9.83 9.42
CA TYR A 171 39.99 -11.23 9.83
C TYR A 171 39.50 -11.43 11.27
N ASP A 172 39.95 -10.59 12.21
CA ASP A 172 39.50 -10.63 13.61
C ASP A 172 37.97 -10.42 13.71
N LEU A 173 37.43 -9.47 12.95
CA LEU A 173 35.99 -9.20 12.87
C LEU A 173 35.20 -10.41 12.36
N THR A 174 35.72 -11.14 11.37
CA THR A 174 35.06 -12.36 10.85
C THR A 174 35.15 -13.57 11.78
N ASN A 175 36.12 -13.61 12.69
CA ASN A 175 36.38 -14.76 13.57
C ASN A 175 35.96 -14.59 15.03
N SER A 176 35.61 -13.38 15.48
CA SER A 176 35.16 -13.14 16.85
C SER A 176 33.76 -13.71 17.14
N TRP A 177 33.62 -14.42 18.26
CA TRP A 177 32.34 -14.95 18.78
C TRP A 177 31.29 -13.86 18.98
N THR A 178 31.68 -12.69 19.51
CA THR A 178 30.75 -11.59 19.81
C THR A 178 30.19 -10.94 18.55
N ALA A 179 30.94 -10.94 17.45
CA ALA A 179 30.45 -10.54 16.13
C ALA A 179 29.49 -11.58 15.54
N ARG A 180 29.78 -12.88 15.68
CA ARG A 180 28.90 -14.00 15.24
C ARG A 180 27.54 -14.01 15.94
N ALA A 181 27.50 -13.66 17.23
CA ALA A 181 26.25 -13.56 18.00
C ALA A 181 25.39 -12.35 17.59
N LYS A 182 26.02 -11.21 17.24
CA LYS A 182 25.33 -10.01 16.74
C LYS A 182 24.80 -10.17 15.30
N LEU A 183 25.42 -11.01 14.47
CA LEU A 183 25.03 -11.23 13.07
C LEU A 183 23.71 -12.02 12.87
N LYS A 184 23.22 -12.74 13.89
CA LYS A 184 21.92 -13.46 13.82
C LYS A 184 20.71 -12.59 14.19
N GLY A 185 20.93 -11.36 14.69
CA GLY A 185 19.86 -10.46 15.12
C GLY A 185 20.00 -9.07 14.49
N LYS A 186 19.48 -8.92 13.26
CA LYS A 186 19.30 -7.66 12.50
C LYS A 186 20.59 -6.84 12.20
N SER A 187 20.79 -6.61 10.90
CA SER A 187 21.62 -5.57 10.25
C SER A 187 22.89 -5.13 11.00
N PHE A 188 23.98 -5.86 10.80
CA PHE A 188 25.31 -5.32 11.06
C PHE A 188 25.80 -4.58 9.81
N ALA A 189 25.51 -3.28 9.73
CA ALA A 189 26.25 -2.34 8.89
C ALA A 189 27.31 -1.69 9.78
N PHE A 190 28.57 -1.67 9.33
CA PHE A 190 29.69 -1.07 10.08
C PHE A 190 29.31 0.33 10.57
N GLY A 191 29.26 0.51 11.89
CA GLY A 191 28.96 1.80 12.51
C GLY A 191 30.17 2.73 12.49
N GLU A 192 29.98 3.97 12.97
CA GLU A 192 31.01 5.01 13.01
C GLU A 192 32.27 4.64 13.82
N ASP A 193 32.24 3.57 14.65
CA ASP A 193 33.28 3.24 15.64
C ASP A 193 34.10 1.95 15.39
N ASP A 194 33.91 1.22 14.28
CA ASP A 194 34.55 -0.11 14.10
C ASP A 194 36.01 -0.08 13.61
N GLY A 195 36.69 1.07 13.62
CA GLY A 195 38.10 1.24 13.28
C GLY A 195 38.48 1.12 11.80
N ILE A 196 37.73 0.36 10.98
CA ILE A 196 38.03 0.15 9.54
C ILE A 196 37.92 1.43 8.71
N LYS A 197 36.93 2.30 8.99
CA LYS A 197 36.77 3.59 8.27
C LYS A 197 37.95 4.53 8.51
N GLY A 198 38.51 4.56 9.72
CA GLY A 198 39.71 5.33 10.06
C GLY A 198 40.95 4.80 9.34
N TYR A 199 41.11 3.47 9.24
CA TYR A 199 42.18 2.88 8.45
C TYR A 199 42.00 3.11 6.94
N LEU A 200 40.77 3.13 6.41
CA LEU A 200 40.47 3.46 5.02
C LEU A 200 40.81 4.92 4.68
N ALA A 201 40.43 5.87 5.54
CA ALA A 201 40.80 7.27 5.38
C ALA A 201 42.32 7.47 5.47
N THR A 202 42.99 6.77 6.40
CA THR A 202 44.46 6.79 6.49
C THR A 202 45.12 6.21 5.24
N MET A 203 44.56 5.14 4.68
CA MET A 203 45.04 4.54 3.43
C MET A 203 44.85 5.48 2.24
N GLU A 204 43.74 6.21 2.16
CA GLU A 204 43.53 7.25 1.13
C GLU A 204 44.59 8.34 1.21
N THR A 205 44.90 8.82 2.41
CA THR A 205 45.97 9.81 2.61
C THR A 205 47.33 9.26 2.20
N LEU A 206 47.67 8.03 2.60
CA LEU A 206 48.97 7.41 2.25
C LEU A 206 49.12 7.13 0.75
N VAL A 207 48.04 6.75 0.06
CA VAL A 207 48.03 6.59 -1.40
C VAL A 207 48.17 7.95 -2.09
N SER A 208 47.54 9.00 -1.57
CA SER A 208 47.70 10.38 -2.05
C SER A 208 49.14 10.89 -1.85
N ASP A 209 49.72 10.68 -0.66
CA ASP A 209 51.11 11.03 -0.34
C ASP A 209 52.10 10.29 -1.23
N PHE A 210 51.80 9.02 -1.58
CA PHE A 210 52.58 8.25 -2.53
C PHE A 210 52.53 8.85 -3.93
N THR A 211 51.36 9.21 -4.44
CA THR A 211 51.22 9.87 -5.73
C THR A 211 51.96 11.22 -5.75
N GLY A 212 51.90 12.00 -4.67
CA GLY A 212 52.68 13.23 -4.51
C GLY A 212 54.19 12.99 -4.50
N ALA A 213 54.66 11.96 -3.80
CA ALA A 213 56.07 11.55 -3.80
C ALA A 213 56.52 11.04 -5.18
N GLN A 214 55.67 10.32 -5.92
CA GLN A 214 55.92 9.88 -7.30
C GLN A 214 56.11 11.08 -8.22
N ILE A 215 55.22 12.08 -8.17
CA ILE A 215 55.35 13.32 -8.95
C ILE A 215 56.69 13.99 -8.64
N SER A 216 57.08 14.05 -7.37
CA SER A 216 58.36 14.62 -6.94
C SER A 216 59.59 13.87 -7.48
N VAL A 217 59.58 12.54 -7.43
CA VAL A 217 60.66 11.69 -7.99
C VAL A 217 60.77 11.89 -9.50
N ILE A 218 59.65 11.95 -10.21
CA ILE A 218 59.61 12.18 -11.66
C ILE A 218 60.11 13.57 -12.01
N VAL A 219 59.71 14.62 -11.26
CA VAL A 219 60.19 16.00 -11.45
C VAL A 219 61.70 16.10 -11.20
N GLN A 220 62.20 15.36 -10.24
CA GLN A 220 63.62 15.32 -9.92
C GLN A 220 64.42 14.55 -10.98
N ASP A 221 63.89 13.45 -11.52
CA ASP A 221 64.49 12.72 -12.63
C ASP A 221 64.31 13.44 -13.98
N LEU A 222 63.26 14.26 -14.15
CA LEU A 222 63.05 15.22 -15.25
C LEU A 222 64.19 16.24 -15.33
N SER A 223 64.73 16.66 -14.18
CA SER A 223 65.91 17.53 -14.13
C SER A 223 67.21 16.83 -14.56
N ALA A 224 67.27 15.49 -14.46
CA ALA A 224 68.41 14.67 -14.86
C ALA A 224 68.30 14.09 -16.29
N ALA A 225 67.08 13.85 -16.79
CA ALA A 225 66.76 13.17 -18.04
C ALA A 225 66.30 14.10 -19.17
N ALA A 226 66.66 15.39 -19.14
CA ALA A 226 66.39 16.38 -20.20
C ALA A 226 67.05 16.08 -21.57
N ARG A 227 67.37 14.81 -21.89
CA ARG A 227 67.97 14.38 -23.17
C ARG A 227 67.12 13.44 -24.03
N ASP A 228 65.93 12.99 -23.62
CA ASP A 228 65.08 12.18 -24.52
C ASP A 228 63.57 12.44 -24.36
N ILE A 229 63.01 13.20 -25.31
CA ILE A 229 61.68 13.85 -25.21
C ILE A 229 60.52 12.87 -25.48
N ARG A 230 60.72 11.78 -26.24
CA ARG A 230 59.61 10.89 -26.67
C ARG A 230 59.20 9.82 -25.65
N GLY A 231 60.09 9.45 -24.74
CA GLY A 231 59.77 8.51 -23.65
C GLY A 231 58.95 9.15 -22.53
N VAL A 232 58.99 10.49 -22.44
CA VAL A 232 58.34 11.31 -21.42
C VAL A 232 56.83 11.41 -21.66
N ASP A 233 56.39 11.71 -22.89
CA ASP A 233 54.96 11.80 -23.23
C ASP A 233 54.21 10.50 -22.94
N LYS A 234 54.74 9.35 -23.38
CA LYS A 234 54.08 8.05 -23.15
C LYS A 234 53.91 7.69 -21.68
N LYS A 235 54.86 8.07 -20.81
CA LYS A 235 54.74 7.83 -19.37
C LYS A 235 53.78 8.83 -18.71
N LEU A 236 53.75 10.07 -19.18
CA LEU A 236 52.83 11.10 -18.71
C LEU A 236 51.38 10.77 -19.06
N ASP A 237 51.11 10.29 -20.28
CA ASP A 237 49.78 9.87 -20.74
C ASP A 237 49.24 8.69 -19.92
N VAL A 238 50.07 7.66 -19.70
CA VAL A 238 49.68 6.47 -18.90
C VAL A 238 49.37 6.86 -17.44
N LEU A 239 50.09 7.83 -16.87
CA LEU A 239 49.83 8.33 -15.52
C LEU A 239 48.60 9.24 -15.44
N GLY A 240 48.38 10.09 -16.45
CA GLY A 240 47.17 10.89 -16.58
C GLY A 240 45.93 10.00 -16.59
N GLU A 241 45.93 8.96 -17.45
CA GLU A 241 44.83 8.00 -17.52
C GLU A 241 44.62 7.22 -16.21
N ALA A 242 45.68 6.85 -15.50
CA ALA A 242 45.58 6.09 -14.26
C ALA A 242 45.08 6.95 -13.10
N SER A 243 45.54 8.21 -13.02
CA SER A 243 45.05 9.19 -12.04
C SER A 243 43.57 9.52 -12.28
N GLU A 244 43.15 9.71 -13.53
CA GLU A 244 41.73 9.95 -13.87
C GLU A 244 40.85 8.75 -13.51
N LYS A 245 41.29 7.53 -13.82
CA LYS A 245 40.58 6.29 -13.43
C LYS A 245 40.45 6.17 -11.90
N GLN A 246 41.48 6.56 -11.14
CA GLN A 246 41.46 6.52 -9.69
C GLN A 246 40.45 7.52 -9.09
N THR A 247 40.47 8.77 -9.57
CA THR A 247 39.54 9.82 -9.14
C THR A 247 38.10 9.41 -9.45
N ALA A 248 37.84 8.90 -10.65
CA ALA A 248 36.51 8.43 -11.06
C ALA A 248 35.98 7.29 -10.17
N VAL A 249 36.83 6.34 -9.76
CA VAL A 249 36.45 5.25 -8.84
C VAL A 249 36.14 5.78 -7.44
N LEU A 250 36.93 6.73 -6.93
CA LEU A 250 36.69 7.35 -5.63
C LEU A 250 35.38 8.14 -5.60
N GLU A 251 35.08 8.90 -6.66
CA GLU A 251 33.81 9.64 -6.79
C GLU A 251 32.59 8.70 -6.86
N GLN A 252 32.68 7.60 -7.63
CA GLN A 252 31.62 6.60 -7.70
C GLN A 252 31.34 5.90 -6.37
N LEU A 253 32.37 5.69 -5.54
CA LEU A 253 32.21 5.08 -4.22
C LEU A 253 31.65 6.07 -3.21
N ALA A 254 32.11 7.32 -3.22
CA ALA A 254 31.58 8.37 -2.35
C ALA A 254 30.09 8.63 -2.63
N THR A 255 29.67 8.63 -3.89
CA THR A 255 28.27 8.75 -4.29
C THR A 255 27.43 7.54 -3.87
N ALA A 256 27.96 6.32 -3.97
CA ALA A 256 27.29 5.11 -3.51
C ALA A 256 27.10 5.09 -1.97
N ASP A 257 28.12 5.47 -1.21
CA ASP A 257 28.04 5.59 0.26
C ASP A 257 27.04 6.69 0.67
N ALA A 258 27.07 7.85 0.02
CA ALA A 258 26.11 8.93 0.26
C ALA A 258 24.67 8.49 -0.04
N SER A 259 24.46 7.74 -1.13
CA SER A 259 23.14 7.19 -1.48
C SER A 259 22.67 6.16 -0.44
N ARG A 260 23.55 5.29 0.06
CA ARG A 260 23.23 4.32 1.11
C ARG A 260 22.82 5.02 2.41
N THR A 261 23.62 5.99 2.87
CA THR A 261 23.30 6.77 4.08
C THR A 261 22.00 7.54 3.94
N ALA A 262 21.72 8.09 2.75
CA ALA A 262 20.44 8.77 2.48
C ALA A 262 19.24 7.81 2.55
N GLN A 263 19.35 6.59 2.01
CA GLN A 263 18.31 5.57 2.10
C GLN A 263 18.07 5.09 3.54
N GLU A 264 19.13 4.89 4.31
CA GLU A 264 19.03 4.50 5.72
C GLU A 264 18.33 5.58 6.56
N ARG A 265 18.68 6.84 6.34
CA ARG A 265 18.04 7.98 7.01
C ARG A 265 16.57 8.08 6.64
N GLU A 266 16.23 7.97 5.36
CA GLU A 266 14.85 8.00 4.89
C GLU A 266 14.02 6.87 5.51
N LYS A 267 14.57 5.67 5.62
CA LYS A 267 13.91 4.55 6.30
C LYS A 267 13.65 4.86 7.77
N LYS A 268 14.60 5.46 8.46
CA LYS A 268 14.44 5.87 9.88
C LYS A 268 13.35 6.94 10.00
N ASP A 269 13.38 7.97 9.17
CA ASP A 269 12.40 9.06 9.16
C ASP A 269 10.98 8.50 8.91
N ARG A 270 10.85 7.52 8.02
CA ARG A 270 9.58 6.84 7.72
C ARG A 270 9.01 6.10 8.94
N GLU A 271 9.85 5.38 9.69
CA GLU A 271 9.42 4.69 10.91
C GLU A 271 9.01 5.66 12.02
N VAL A 272 9.70 6.81 12.16
CA VAL A 272 9.34 7.86 13.12
C VAL A 272 7.94 8.39 12.82
N VAL A 273 7.70 8.79 11.57
CA VAL A 273 6.40 9.31 11.15
C VAL A 273 5.32 8.24 11.31
N LYS A 274 5.55 7.01 10.83
CA LYS A 274 4.58 5.91 10.95
C LYS A 274 4.13 5.68 12.39
N LYS A 275 5.09 5.62 13.31
CA LYS A 275 4.82 5.38 14.74
C LYS A 275 4.07 6.54 15.38
N ALA A 276 4.44 7.79 15.07
CA ALA A 276 3.78 8.98 15.60
C ALA A 276 2.33 9.09 15.11
N LEU A 277 2.07 8.73 13.86
CA LEU A 277 0.71 8.74 13.28
C LEU A 277 -0.14 7.56 13.78
N GLY A 278 0.48 6.46 14.24
CA GLY A 278 -0.23 5.24 14.63
C GLY A 278 -0.84 4.50 13.44
N ILE A 279 -0.19 4.55 12.28
CA ILE A 279 -0.67 3.91 11.05
C ILE A 279 -0.35 2.41 11.08
N ASP A 280 -1.40 1.60 11.00
CA ASP A 280 -1.30 0.18 10.70
C ASP A 280 -1.38 -0.04 9.18
N GLU A 281 -0.23 -0.30 8.55
CA GLU A 281 -0.17 -0.56 7.09
C GLU A 281 -0.94 -1.82 6.67
N SER A 282 -1.23 -2.73 7.60
CA SER A 282 -2.01 -3.95 7.32
C SER A 282 -3.51 -3.71 7.18
N LYS A 283 -4.01 -2.53 7.57
CA LYS A 283 -5.39 -2.08 7.43
C LYS A 283 -5.47 -0.83 6.56
N SER A 284 -4.79 -0.86 5.43
CA SER A 284 -4.58 0.30 4.56
C SER A 284 -5.90 0.88 4.04
N PRO A 285 -6.25 2.15 4.37
CA PRO A 285 -7.43 2.81 3.81
C PRO A 285 -7.38 2.97 2.27
N TRP A 286 -6.21 2.77 1.65
CA TRP A 286 -6.01 2.79 0.20
C TRP A 286 -6.26 1.45 -0.50
N ASP A 287 -6.49 0.34 0.20
CA ASP A 287 -6.83 -0.93 -0.45
C ASP A 287 -8.12 -0.80 -1.27
N ARG A 288 -9.08 -0.01 -0.76
CA ARG A 288 -10.33 0.31 -1.43
C ARG A 288 -10.17 1.02 -2.78
N GLN A 289 -9.11 1.83 -2.97
CA GLN A 289 -8.82 2.41 -4.28
C GLN A 289 -8.55 1.30 -5.31
N THR A 290 -7.83 0.25 -4.91
CA THR A 290 -7.54 -0.89 -5.77
C THR A 290 -8.81 -1.68 -6.06
N ASP A 291 -9.58 -2.02 -5.03
CA ASP A 291 -10.82 -2.80 -5.16
C ASP A 291 -11.84 -2.11 -6.08
N ILE A 292 -12.08 -0.80 -5.88
CA ILE A 292 -12.99 -0.04 -6.74
C ILE A 292 -12.45 0.02 -8.16
N TRP A 293 -11.14 0.23 -8.32
CA TRP A 293 -10.50 0.32 -9.63
C TRP A 293 -10.51 -1.00 -10.41
N GLU A 294 -10.46 -2.15 -9.75
CA GLU A 294 -10.58 -3.46 -10.41
C GLU A 294 -11.94 -3.65 -11.09
N SER A 295 -12.99 -3.06 -10.54
CA SER A 295 -14.34 -3.05 -11.14
C SER A 295 -14.56 -1.97 -12.22
N HIS A 296 -13.54 -1.17 -12.53
CA HIS A 296 -13.64 -0.04 -13.45
C HIS A 296 -13.96 -0.47 -14.90
N ILE A 297 -14.93 0.21 -15.52
CA ILE A 297 -15.25 0.05 -16.94
C ILE A 297 -14.53 1.12 -17.77
N THR A 298 -13.72 0.70 -18.73
CA THR A 298 -12.95 1.61 -19.61
C THR A 298 -13.86 2.63 -20.28
N GLY A 299 -13.47 3.91 -20.23
CA GLY A 299 -14.21 5.02 -20.83
C GLY A 299 -15.15 5.77 -19.87
N THR A 300 -15.49 5.20 -18.72
CA THR A 300 -16.33 5.89 -17.73
C THR A 300 -15.63 7.09 -17.10
N GLY A 301 -16.40 8.07 -16.66
CA GLY A 301 -15.93 9.33 -16.07
C GLY A 301 -15.25 10.26 -17.08
N GLN A 302 -15.32 9.98 -18.39
CA GLN A 302 -14.75 10.86 -19.40
C GLN A 302 -15.45 12.22 -19.43
N TRP A 303 -16.79 12.23 -19.29
CA TRP A 303 -17.57 13.45 -19.22
C TRP A 303 -17.08 14.40 -18.12
N LEU A 304 -16.61 13.88 -16.98
CA LEU A 304 -16.08 14.67 -15.87
C LEU A 304 -14.73 15.29 -16.24
N LYS A 305 -13.85 14.52 -16.89
CA LYS A 305 -12.53 14.97 -17.36
C LYS A 305 -12.64 16.09 -18.39
N ASP A 306 -13.66 16.01 -19.25
CA ASP A 306 -13.91 16.99 -20.31
C ASP A 306 -14.54 18.29 -19.78
N ARG A 307 -15.04 18.32 -18.53
CA ARG A 307 -15.61 19.55 -17.95
C ARG A 307 -14.50 20.61 -17.78
N PRO A 308 -14.68 21.83 -18.32
CA PRO A 308 -13.67 22.87 -18.23
C PRO A 308 -13.31 23.30 -16.80
N SER A 309 -14.23 23.19 -15.84
CA SER A 309 -13.95 23.47 -14.42
C SER A 309 -13.03 22.42 -13.81
N PHE A 310 -13.33 21.14 -14.03
CA PHE A 310 -12.53 20.02 -13.53
C PHE A 310 -11.17 19.94 -14.24
N ALA A 311 -11.12 20.07 -15.57
CA ALA A 311 -9.88 20.00 -16.34
C ALA A 311 -8.86 21.06 -15.88
N ARG A 312 -9.33 22.29 -15.62
CA ARG A 312 -8.52 23.38 -15.03
C ARG A 312 -8.09 23.07 -13.60
N TRP A 313 -9.01 22.59 -12.78
CA TRP A 313 -8.69 22.20 -11.39
C TRP A 313 -7.67 21.06 -11.33
N ALA A 314 -7.73 20.08 -12.21
CA ALA A 314 -6.80 18.96 -12.28
C ALA A 314 -5.42 19.33 -12.87
N ASP A 315 -5.22 20.55 -13.38
CA ASP A 315 -3.92 21.04 -13.83
C ASP A 315 -3.19 21.81 -12.72
N SER A 316 -2.11 21.23 -12.20
CA SER A 316 -1.31 21.81 -11.10
C SER A 316 -0.76 23.21 -11.40
N LYS A 317 -0.61 23.56 -12.69
CA LYS A 317 -0.08 24.87 -13.13
C LYS A 317 -1.15 25.93 -13.33
N ALA A 318 -2.41 25.52 -13.55
CA ALA A 318 -3.50 26.44 -13.77
C ALA A 318 -3.90 27.15 -12.47
N THR A 319 -4.41 28.37 -12.54
CA THR A 319 -5.14 28.98 -11.42
C THR A 319 -6.58 28.48 -11.45
N ALA A 320 -7.01 27.81 -10.38
CA ALA A 320 -8.32 27.19 -10.28
C ALA A 320 -8.85 27.35 -8.84
N ALA A 321 -10.09 26.93 -8.60
CA ALA A 321 -10.65 26.84 -7.26
C ALA A 321 -9.85 25.84 -6.41
N ASP A 322 -9.82 26.06 -5.09
CA ASP A 322 -9.19 25.12 -4.17
C ASP A 322 -10.03 23.86 -4.01
N VAL A 323 -11.35 23.99 -3.96
CA VAL A 323 -12.28 22.89 -3.72
C VAL A 323 -13.21 22.70 -4.91
N ILE A 324 -13.48 21.45 -5.29
CA ILE A 324 -14.61 21.05 -6.15
C ILE A 324 -15.41 19.99 -5.41
N THR A 325 -16.74 20.15 -5.40
CA THR A 325 -17.65 19.18 -4.78
C THR A 325 -18.44 18.41 -5.84
N LEU A 326 -18.65 17.12 -5.60
CA LEU A 326 -19.50 16.23 -6.39
C LEU A 326 -20.72 15.84 -5.55
N LYS A 327 -21.85 16.45 -5.85
CA LYS A 327 -23.11 16.27 -5.14
C LYS A 327 -23.96 15.22 -5.84
N ALA A 328 -24.26 14.12 -5.16
CA ALA A 328 -25.16 13.09 -5.68
C ALA A 328 -25.80 12.24 -4.55
N PRO A 329 -27.02 11.71 -4.76
CA PRO A 329 -27.61 10.71 -3.89
C PRO A 329 -26.77 9.41 -3.80
N SER A 330 -27.13 8.53 -2.88
CA SER A 330 -26.56 7.17 -2.85
C SER A 330 -26.88 6.42 -4.15
N GLY A 331 -25.95 5.58 -4.63
CA GLY A 331 -26.14 4.79 -5.84
C GLY A 331 -25.91 5.51 -7.18
N PHE A 332 -25.38 6.75 -7.19
CA PHE A 332 -25.03 7.49 -8.42
C PHE A 332 -23.58 7.30 -8.90
N GLY A 333 -22.81 6.42 -8.23
CA GLY A 333 -21.42 6.09 -8.62
C GLY A 333 -20.35 7.07 -8.10
N LYS A 334 -20.62 7.78 -6.99
CA LYS A 334 -19.67 8.75 -6.38
C LYS A 334 -18.29 8.15 -6.14
N SER A 335 -18.21 6.99 -5.49
CA SER A 335 -16.95 6.31 -5.15
C SER A 335 -16.17 5.86 -6.38
N HIS A 336 -16.85 5.39 -7.44
CA HIS A 336 -16.22 5.07 -8.72
C HIS A 336 -15.67 6.33 -9.41
N LEU A 337 -16.40 7.44 -9.37
CA LEU A 337 -15.90 8.72 -9.90
C LEU A 337 -14.72 9.25 -9.09
N ALA A 338 -14.74 9.16 -7.76
CA ALA A 338 -13.60 9.51 -6.91
C ALA A 338 -12.36 8.67 -7.27
N SER A 339 -12.54 7.35 -7.48
CA SER A 339 -11.47 6.46 -7.93
C SER A 339 -10.90 6.86 -9.30
N ILE A 340 -11.78 7.26 -10.25
CA ILE A 340 -11.38 7.78 -11.57
C ILE A 340 -10.61 9.09 -11.45
N VAL A 341 -11.03 10.00 -10.56
CA VAL A 341 -10.33 11.26 -10.30
C VAL A 341 -8.94 10.99 -9.73
N ILE A 342 -8.82 10.13 -8.73
CA ILE A 342 -7.55 9.74 -8.11
C ILE A 342 -6.60 9.20 -9.19
N ARG A 343 -7.07 8.24 -9.99
CA ARG A 343 -6.24 7.65 -11.05
C ARG A 343 -5.84 8.67 -12.10
N HIS A 344 -6.77 9.52 -12.54
CA HIS A 344 -6.50 10.56 -13.52
C HIS A 344 -5.41 11.52 -13.04
N LEU A 345 -5.46 11.96 -11.78
CA LEU A 345 -4.46 12.85 -11.20
C LEU A 345 -3.09 12.17 -11.08
N GLN A 346 -3.06 10.91 -10.63
CA GLN A 346 -1.83 10.12 -10.53
C GLN A 346 -1.16 9.92 -11.89
N ASP A 347 -1.95 9.61 -12.92
CA ASP A 347 -1.44 9.38 -14.27
C ASP A 347 -1.00 10.70 -14.95
N LYS A 348 -1.78 11.78 -14.77
CA LYS A 348 -1.49 13.11 -15.36
C LYS A 348 -0.22 13.74 -14.81
N HIS A 349 0.05 13.58 -13.51
CA HIS A 349 1.20 14.18 -12.84
C HIS A 349 2.31 13.16 -12.55
N ARG A 350 2.31 12.03 -13.25
CA ARG A 350 3.29 10.97 -13.06
C ARG A 350 4.70 11.49 -13.32
N GLY A 351 5.56 11.41 -12.31
CA GLY A 351 6.95 11.85 -12.40
C GLY A 351 7.18 13.32 -12.01
N ASP A 352 6.14 14.09 -11.71
CA ASP A 352 6.30 15.41 -11.09
C ASP A 352 6.44 15.26 -9.58
N ALA A 353 7.67 15.35 -9.06
CA ALA A 353 7.96 15.21 -7.63
C ALA A 353 7.32 16.30 -6.75
N ARG A 354 6.85 17.40 -7.35
CA ARG A 354 6.17 18.49 -6.66
C ARG A 354 4.66 18.32 -6.59
N VAL A 355 4.09 17.29 -7.24
CA VAL A 355 2.66 17.01 -7.17
C VAL A 355 2.42 15.73 -6.39
N VAL A 356 1.53 15.78 -5.40
CA VAL A 356 1.14 14.60 -4.63
C VAL A 356 -0.38 14.45 -4.67
N VAL A 357 -0.84 13.21 -4.84
CA VAL A 357 -2.26 12.85 -4.77
C VAL A 357 -2.47 12.01 -3.52
N ALA A 358 -3.29 12.50 -2.61
CA ALA A 358 -3.69 11.83 -1.39
C ALA A 358 -5.22 11.66 -1.38
N TYR A 359 -5.70 10.61 -0.75
CA TYR A 359 -7.14 10.31 -0.75
C TYR A 359 -7.59 9.56 0.50
N TYR A 360 -8.90 9.62 0.78
CA TYR A 360 -9.54 8.88 1.85
C TYR A 360 -10.97 8.51 1.46
N TYR A 361 -11.33 7.25 1.68
CA TYR A 361 -12.70 6.75 1.52
C TYR A 361 -13.36 6.67 2.89
N LEU A 362 -14.37 7.51 3.12
CA LEU A 362 -15.13 7.46 4.36
C LEU A 362 -16.07 6.26 4.35
N GLN A 363 -16.19 5.65 5.53
CA GLN A 363 -17.02 4.48 5.79
C GLN A 363 -17.62 4.65 7.18
N ARG A 364 -18.84 4.12 7.39
CA ARG A 364 -19.40 3.96 8.74
C ARG A 364 -18.57 2.93 9.48
N GLU A 365 -17.67 3.37 10.35
CA GLU A 365 -16.88 2.51 11.24
C GLU A 365 -17.11 2.93 12.71
N SER A 366 -17.44 1.99 13.60
CA SER A 366 -17.92 2.27 14.98
C SER A 366 -16.92 1.91 16.07
N SER A 367 -15.82 1.24 15.73
CA SER A 367 -14.93 0.70 16.76
C SER A 367 -13.87 1.69 17.25
N GLU A 368 -13.65 2.80 16.55
CA GLU A 368 -12.63 3.77 16.93
C GLU A 368 -13.24 4.96 17.69
N LYS A 369 -12.92 5.05 18.99
CA LYS A 369 -13.20 6.22 19.84
C LYS A 369 -12.50 7.51 19.37
N SER A 370 -11.77 7.46 18.24
CA SER A 370 -11.04 8.59 17.69
C SER A 370 -11.85 9.28 16.60
N SER A 371 -11.93 10.61 16.68
CA SER A 371 -12.54 11.47 15.66
C SER A 371 -12.15 11.06 14.22
N VAL A 372 -13.14 10.98 13.32
CA VAL A 372 -12.96 10.57 11.92
C VAL A 372 -12.00 11.50 11.21
N ILE A 373 -12.07 12.81 11.52
CA ILE A 373 -11.20 13.83 10.97
C ILE A 373 -9.74 13.55 11.32
N ASN A 374 -9.46 13.16 12.55
CA ASN A 374 -8.09 12.80 12.93
C ASN A 374 -7.55 11.68 12.04
N ARG A 375 -8.35 10.64 11.77
CA ARG A 375 -7.96 9.51 10.92
C ARG A 375 -7.66 9.92 9.49
N ILE A 376 -8.53 10.74 8.91
CA ILE A 376 -8.33 11.33 7.58
C ILE A 376 -6.97 12.03 7.55
N MET A 377 -6.70 12.90 8.53
CA MET A 377 -5.46 13.67 8.59
C MET A 377 -4.22 12.79 8.70
N LYS A 378 -4.18 11.79 9.61
CA LYS A 378 -3.01 10.88 9.71
C LYS A 378 -2.78 10.16 8.38
N THR A 379 -3.87 9.74 7.73
CA THR A 379 -3.84 8.99 6.47
C THR A 379 -3.33 9.84 5.31
N ILE A 380 -3.78 11.11 5.21
CA ILE A 380 -3.29 12.06 4.20
C ILE A 380 -1.82 12.38 4.43
N ILE A 381 -1.42 12.71 5.66
CA ILE A 381 -0.04 13.06 5.99
C ILE A 381 0.92 11.90 5.73
N TRP A 382 0.50 10.68 6.03
CA TRP A 382 1.25 9.49 5.68
C TRP A 382 1.44 9.34 4.17
N GLN A 383 0.39 9.55 3.37
CA GLN A 383 0.49 9.52 1.90
C GLN A 383 1.47 10.58 1.38
N LEU A 384 1.43 11.80 1.92
CA LEU A 384 2.38 12.87 1.58
C LEU A 384 3.82 12.47 1.92
N ALA A 385 4.06 11.93 3.11
CA ALA A 385 5.37 11.46 3.55
C ALA A 385 5.89 10.27 2.74
N ARG A 386 5.00 9.43 2.17
CA ARG A 386 5.39 8.36 1.27
C ARG A 386 5.75 8.85 -0.12
N ALA A 387 5.10 9.90 -0.59
CA ALA A 387 5.25 10.40 -1.96
C ALA A 387 6.38 11.42 -2.12
N ASN A 388 6.69 12.21 -1.09
CA ASN A 388 7.67 13.30 -1.17
C ASN A 388 8.73 13.19 -0.06
N ARG A 389 10.01 13.16 -0.47
CA ARG A 389 11.16 12.99 0.43
C ARG A 389 11.44 14.20 1.31
N GLU A 390 11.17 15.41 0.82
CA GLU A 390 11.35 16.64 1.59
C GLU A 390 10.26 16.75 2.66
N TYR A 391 9.03 16.43 2.29
CA TYR A 391 7.92 16.31 3.22
C TYR A 391 8.20 15.28 4.31
N LEU A 392 8.71 14.09 3.96
CA LEU A 392 9.05 13.06 4.92
C LEU A 392 10.06 13.54 5.98
N LYS A 393 11.13 14.21 5.55
CA LYS A 393 12.14 14.75 6.47
C LYS A 393 11.53 15.77 7.42
N ALA A 394 10.71 16.67 6.90
CA ALA A 394 10.10 17.73 7.68
C ALA A 394 9.04 17.19 8.65
N ALA A 395 8.24 16.21 8.22
CA ALA A 395 7.31 15.48 9.06
C ALA A 395 8.02 14.70 10.17
N ALA A 396 9.14 14.04 9.87
CA ALA A 396 9.92 13.29 10.87
C ALA A 396 10.48 14.19 11.98
N ILE A 397 10.90 15.42 11.64
CA ILE A 397 11.33 16.41 12.64
C ILE A 397 10.18 16.78 13.57
N VAL A 398 8.99 17.02 13.03
CA VAL A 398 7.80 17.41 13.82
C VAL A 398 7.29 16.23 14.66
N CYS A 399 7.41 15.01 14.16
CA CYS A 399 7.00 13.77 14.83
C CYS A 399 8.03 13.22 15.82
N ASP A 400 9.21 13.84 15.95
CA ASP A 400 10.27 13.36 16.85
C ASP A 400 9.87 13.58 18.33
N PRO A 401 9.78 12.51 19.15
CA PRO A 401 9.43 12.62 20.57
C PRO A 401 10.35 13.55 21.39
N SER A 402 11.60 13.74 20.94
CA SER A 402 12.56 14.63 21.60
C SER A 402 12.19 16.11 21.49
N GLN A 403 11.26 16.48 20.60
CA GLN A 403 10.75 17.85 20.46
C GLN A 403 9.72 18.22 21.55
N GLY A 404 9.40 17.32 22.48
CA GLY A 404 8.48 17.58 23.60
C GLY A 404 7.01 17.76 23.19
N LEU A 405 6.67 17.45 21.93
CA LEU A 405 5.29 17.38 21.47
C LEU A 405 4.67 16.07 21.93
N ASP A 406 3.72 16.16 22.85
CA ASP A 406 2.89 15.04 23.25
C ASP A 406 2.06 14.58 22.04
N SER A 407 2.45 13.46 21.44
CA SER A 407 1.77 12.80 20.32
C SER A 407 0.32 12.40 20.63
N SER A 408 -0.14 12.55 21.88
CA SER A 408 -1.55 12.38 22.26
C SER A 408 -2.42 13.60 21.98
N ARG A 409 -1.85 14.80 21.80
CA ARG A 409 -2.58 16.05 21.46
C ARG A 409 -2.57 16.31 19.95
N ASN A 410 -3.24 15.42 19.24
CA ASN A 410 -3.32 15.33 17.78
C ASN A 410 -3.56 16.68 17.07
N GLY A 411 -4.50 17.52 17.52
CA GLY A 411 -4.86 18.78 16.84
C GLY A 411 -3.72 19.80 16.65
N HIS A 412 -2.78 19.91 17.59
CA HIS A 412 -1.66 20.85 17.46
C HIS A 412 -0.54 20.33 16.56
N LEU A 413 -0.30 19.01 16.56
CA LEU A 413 0.67 18.35 15.69
C LEU A 413 0.24 18.48 14.22
N TRP A 414 -1.05 18.31 13.94
CA TRP A 414 -1.63 18.43 12.61
C TRP A 414 -1.54 19.83 12.04
N ARG A 415 -1.96 20.84 12.83
CA ARG A 415 -1.86 22.24 12.42
C ARG A 415 -0.40 22.61 12.11
N LYS A 416 0.55 22.10 12.89
CA LYS A 416 1.98 22.31 12.65
C LYS A 416 2.48 21.61 11.37
N LEU A 417 2.07 20.37 11.14
CA LEU A 417 2.41 19.60 9.93
C LEU A 417 1.79 20.17 8.65
N VAL A 418 0.66 20.87 8.74
CA VAL A 418 0.07 21.54 7.56
C VAL A 418 0.65 22.94 7.39
N THR A 419 0.71 23.76 8.46
CA THR A 419 1.07 25.19 8.38
C THR A 419 2.57 25.46 8.34
N ASP A 420 3.41 24.72 9.09
CA ASP A 420 4.87 24.94 9.06
C ASP A 420 5.51 24.27 7.82
N LEU A 421 4.89 23.20 7.30
CA LEU A 421 5.34 22.55 6.07
C LEU A 421 4.91 23.31 4.81
N ALA A 422 3.81 24.07 4.87
CA ALA A 422 3.39 24.97 3.79
C ALA A 422 4.44 26.01 3.39
N LYS A 423 5.34 26.34 4.33
CA LYS A 423 6.37 27.37 4.16
C LYS A 423 7.72 26.85 3.67
N SER A 424 7.94 25.53 3.72
CA SER A 424 9.27 24.94 3.51
C SER A 424 9.41 24.14 2.21
N VAL A 425 8.30 23.72 1.60
CA VAL A 425 8.32 22.84 0.41
C VAL A 425 7.38 23.38 -0.66
N GLU A 426 7.90 23.59 -1.88
CA GLU A 426 7.10 23.95 -3.05
C GLU A 426 6.38 22.71 -3.60
N MET A 427 5.10 22.57 -3.28
CA MET A 427 4.31 21.42 -3.72
C MET A 427 2.84 21.77 -4.00
N THR A 428 2.23 20.98 -4.87
CA THR A 428 0.78 20.95 -5.08
C THR A 428 0.22 19.62 -4.59
N VAL A 429 -0.70 19.67 -3.64
CA VAL A 429 -1.36 18.50 -3.06
C VAL A 429 -2.79 18.44 -3.55
N PHE A 430 -3.15 17.34 -4.20
CA PHE A 430 -4.53 16.98 -4.47
C PHE A 430 -5.04 16.06 -3.37
N VAL A 431 -6.17 16.38 -2.77
CA VAL A 431 -6.85 15.58 -1.76
C VAL A 431 -8.20 15.13 -2.31
N VAL A 432 -8.47 13.83 -2.33
CA VAL A 432 -9.77 13.28 -2.73
C VAL A 432 -10.45 12.65 -1.52
N LEU A 433 -11.61 13.19 -1.12
CA LEU A 433 -12.41 12.67 0.00
C LEU A 433 -13.72 12.13 -0.56
N ASP A 434 -13.97 10.84 -0.37
CA ASP A 434 -15.19 10.18 -0.85
C ASP A 434 -16.15 9.86 0.31
N GLY A 435 -17.40 10.33 0.22
CA GLY A 435 -18.47 9.96 1.15
C GLY A 435 -18.53 10.80 2.43
N ILE A 436 -18.44 12.13 2.33
CA ILE A 436 -18.49 12.98 3.54
C ILE A 436 -19.82 12.92 4.31
N ASP A 437 -20.87 12.37 3.69
CA ASP A 437 -22.14 12.05 4.33
C ASP A 437 -22.03 11.01 5.44
N GLU A 438 -20.90 10.30 5.52
CA GLU A 438 -20.61 9.35 6.60
C GLU A 438 -19.95 9.98 7.84
N ILE A 439 -19.72 11.30 7.84
CA ILE A 439 -19.19 12.02 9.01
C ILE A 439 -20.34 12.35 9.96
N ASP A 440 -20.17 11.99 11.24
CA ASP A 440 -21.10 12.39 12.30
C ASP A 440 -21.20 13.91 12.37
N THR A 441 -22.42 14.41 12.16
CA THR A 441 -22.71 15.82 11.96
C THR A 441 -22.53 16.67 13.20
N GLU A 442 -22.59 16.09 14.40
CA GLU A 442 -22.50 16.85 15.66
C GLU A 442 -21.08 16.99 16.20
N ASN A 443 -20.24 15.96 16.08
CA ASN A 443 -18.93 15.92 16.73
C ASN A 443 -17.77 16.29 15.79
N ASP A 444 -17.78 15.80 14.55
CA ASP A 444 -16.62 15.86 13.64
C ASP A 444 -16.76 16.93 12.54
N ARG A 445 -17.97 17.42 12.27
CA ARG A 445 -18.24 18.43 11.24
C ARG A 445 -17.55 19.79 11.51
N PRO A 446 -17.49 20.33 12.74
CA PRO A 446 -16.77 21.58 13.01
C PRO A 446 -15.28 21.51 12.66
N ASP A 447 -14.64 20.38 12.95
CA ASP A 447 -13.22 20.16 12.67
C ASP A 447 -12.96 20.10 11.15
N LEU A 448 -13.87 19.48 10.37
CA LEU A 448 -13.80 19.49 8.91
C LEU A 448 -13.88 20.91 8.35
N ILE A 449 -14.82 21.71 8.86
CA ILE A 449 -15.01 23.11 8.48
C ILE A 449 -13.75 23.93 8.77
N GLU A 450 -13.15 23.77 9.95
CA GLU A 450 -11.89 24.43 10.32
C GLU A 450 -10.77 24.09 9.32
N ILE A 451 -10.65 22.81 8.93
CA ILE A 451 -9.63 22.37 7.96
C ILE A 451 -9.87 22.99 6.58
N MET A 452 -11.12 23.01 6.09
CA MET A 452 -11.43 23.62 4.80
C MET A 452 -11.11 25.11 4.77
N GLN A 453 -11.37 25.82 5.88
CA GLN A 453 -10.99 27.23 6.03
C GLN A 453 -9.46 27.40 6.05
N GLN A 454 -8.73 26.54 6.78
CA GLN A 454 -7.26 26.56 6.81
C GLN A 454 -6.64 26.33 5.42
N VAL A 455 -7.17 25.38 4.64
CA VAL A 455 -6.73 25.11 3.27
C VAL A 455 -6.84 26.36 2.40
N ARG A 456 -7.96 27.09 2.49
CA ARG A 456 -8.14 28.35 1.77
C ARG A 456 -7.14 29.42 2.22
N HIS A 457 -6.93 29.58 3.52
CA HIS A 457 -5.96 30.54 4.04
C HIS A 457 -4.53 30.26 3.53
N ILE A 458 -4.16 28.99 3.37
CA ILE A 458 -2.86 28.58 2.81
C ILE A 458 -2.78 28.95 1.32
N SER A 459 -3.86 28.75 0.56
CA SER A 459 -3.92 29.11 -0.86
C SER A 459 -3.91 30.63 -1.10
N ASP A 460 -4.51 31.41 -0.20
CA ASP A 460 -4.56 32.88 -0.29
C ASP A 460 -3.25 33.56 0.15
N ASP A 461 -2.42 32.88 0.96
CA ASP A 461 -1.12 33.39 1.38
C ASP A 461 -0.10 33.34 0.24
N LYS A 462 0.22 34.51 -0.33
CA LYS A 462 1.23 34.64 -1.40
C LYS A 462 2.64 34.22 -0.99
N ALA A 463 2.92 34.11 0.31
CA ALA A 463 4.18 33.59 0.82
C ALA A 463 4.18 32.06 0.99
N SER A 464 3.03 31.39 0.79
CA SER A 464 2.92 29.94 0.83
C SER A 464 3.49 29.32 -0.44
N HIS A 465 4.30 28.27 -0.25
CA HIS A 465 4.80 27.44 -1.34
C HIS A 465 3.96 26.17 -1.55
N LEU A 466 2.96 25.95 -0.69
CA LEU A 466 2.02 24.84 -0.74
C LEU A 466 0.69 25.27 -1.36
N LYS A 467 0.25 24.52 -2.36
CA LYS A 467 -1.09 24.63 -2.94
C LYS A 467 -1.87 23.36 -2.59
N VAL A 468 -3.05 23.49 -2.01
CA VAL A 468 -3.91 22.34 -1.69
C VAL A 468 -5.19 22.42 -2.51
N ARG A 469 -5.55 21.33 -3.16
CA ARG A 469 -6.77 21.21 -3.95
C ARG A 469 -7.58 20.00 -3.53
N ALA A 470 -8.85 20.19 -3.15
CA ALA A 470 -9.72 19.13 -2.68
C ALA A 470 -10.81 18.78 -3.71
N PHE A 471 -11.03 17.49 -3.92
CA PHE A 471 -12.22 16.94 -4.59
C PHE A 471 -13.02 16.16 -3.56
N ILE A 472 -14.26 16.57 -3.32
CA ILE A 472 -15.06 16.05 -2.22
C ILE A 472 -16.38 15.50 -2.77
N THR A 473 -16.73 14.27 -2.44
CA THR A 473 -18.03 13.68 -2.80
C THR A 473 -18.96 13.59 -1.59
N GLY A 474 -20.26 13.79 -1.79
CA GLY A 474 -21.26 13.67 -0.73
C GLY A 474 -22.70 13.76 -1.22
N THR A 475 -23.63 13.52 -0.31
CA THR A 475 -25.05 13.82 -0.54
C THR A 475 -25.32 15.31 -0.51
N LYS A 476 -26.52 15.70 -0.94
CA LYS A 476 -26.96 17.09 -0.94
C LYS A 476 -26.95 17.67 0.48
N GLU A 477 -27.53 16.93 1.43
CA GLU A 477 -27.68 17.34 2.82
C GLU A 477 -26.33 17.57 3.50
N ALA A 478 -25.36 16.68 3.24
CA ALA A 478 -24.04 16.77 3.83
C ALA A 478 -23.23 17.95 3.28
N LEU A 479 -23.26 18.15 1.95
CA LEU A 479 -22.52 19.21 1.28
C LEU A 479 -23.14 20.60 1.51
N ASP A 480 -24.47 20.72 1.49
CA ASP A 480 -25.17 21.99 1.72
C ASP A 480 -24.88 22.51 3.12
N SER A 481 -24.91 21.65 4.14
CA SER A 481 -24.57 22.04 5.51
C SER A 481 -23.14 22.57 5.65
N ILE A 482 -22.18 22.00 4.93
CA ILE A 482 -20.78 22.46 4.93
C ILE A 482 -20.65 23.78 4.17
N ASN A 483 -21.30 23.91 3.02
CA ASN A 483 -21.27 25.14 2.22
C ASN A 483 -21.90 26.33 2.97
N GLU A 484 -23.05 26.14 3.61
CA GLU A 484 -23.71 27.16 4.43
C GLU A 484 -22.83 27.64 5.58
N SER A 485 -22.11 26.71 6.23
CA SER A 485 -21.26 27.02 7.39
C SER A 485 -19.92 27.66 7.02
N THR A 486 -19.48 27.51 5.78
CA THR A 486 -18.14 27.95 5.34
C THR A 486 -18.17 29.23 4.51
N GLU A 487 -19.35 29.69 4.06
CA GLU A 487 -19.54 30.79 3.09
C GLU A 487 -18.66 30.62 1.82
N LEU A 488 -18.26 29.38 1.50
CA LEU A 488 -17.42 29.08 0.37
C LEU A 488 -18.29 29.01 -0.88
N ALA A 489 -18.05 29.91 -1.84
CA ALA A 489 -18.56 29.74 -3.20
C ALA A 489 -17.76 28.60 -3.89
N VAL A 490 -18.08 27.36 -3.55
CA VAL A 490 -17.41 26.16 -4.09
C VAL A 490 -18.03 25.78 -5.43
N PRO A 491 -17.23 25.61 -6.50
CA PRO A 491 -17.72 25.00 -7.73
C PRO A 491 -18.28 23.60 -7.47
N GLU A 492 -19.59 23.46 -7.70
CA GLU A 492 -20.32 22.24 -7.45
C GLU A 492 -20.68 21.52 -8.75
N ILE A 493 -20.54 20.20 -8.74
CA ILE A 493 -20.99 19.30 -9.80
C ILE A 493 -22.15 18.49 -9.25
N GLN A 494 -23.37 18.84 -9.67
CA GLN A 494 -24.57 18.10 -9.33
C GLN A 494 -24.83 16.99 -10.36
N LEU A 495 -24.80 15.74 -9.90
CA LEU A 495 -25.02 14.55 -10.74
C LEU A 495 -26.51 14.22 -10.91
N GLU A 496 -27.30 14.48 -9.87
CA GLU A 496 -28.73 14.24 -9.91
C GLU A 496 -29.39 15.19 -10.91
N PRO A 497 -30.04 14.68 -11.96
CA PRO A 497 -30.72 15.53 -12.93
C PRO A 497 -31.87 16.27 -12.26
N ASN A 498 -32.12 17.51 -12.69
CA ASN A 498 -33.26 18.25 -12.18
C ASN A 498 -34.56 17.53 -12.61
N PRO A 499 -35.43 17.12 -11.66
CA PRO A 499 -36.67 16.41 -11.97
C PRO A 499 -37.62 17.18 -12.90
N GLN A 500 -37.46 18.50 -12.98
CA GLN A 500 -38.29 19.41 -13.79
C GLN A 500 -37.78 19.58 -15.22
N THR A 501 -36.60 19.07 -15.55
CA THR A 501 -35.99 19.16 -16.88
C THR A 501 -35.92 17.80 -17.54
N GLU A 502 -36.12 17.73 -18.86
CA GLU A 502 -35.90 16.51 -19.65
C GLU A 502 -34.42 16.26 -19.99
N GLU A 503 -33.50 17.02 -19.38
CA GLU A 503 -32.08 16.86 -19.64
C GLU A 503 -31.57 15.50 -19.10
N PRO A 504 -30.76 14.78 -19.88
CA PRO A 504 -30.14 13.55 -19.41
C PRO A 504 -29.18 13.83 -18.26
N SER A 505 -29.00 12.85 -17.37
CA SER A 505 -28.01 12.96 -16.30
C SER A 505 -26.60 13.10 -16.87
N LEU A 506 -25.71 13.79 -16.14
CA LEU A 506 -24.33 14.02 -16.60
C LEU A 506 -23.57 12.71 -16.86
N ASN A 507 -23.89 11.66 -16.09
CA ASN A 507 -23.29 10.34 -16.19
C ASN A 507 -24.02 9.40 -17.18
N GLN A 508 -24.90 9.91 -18.06
CA GLN A 508 -25.65 9.10 -19.04
C GLN A 508 -24.73 8.21 -19.89
N ALA A 509 -23.62 8.76 -20.40
CA ALA A 509 -22.65 7.99 -21.20
C ALA A 509 -21.98 6.86 -20.38
N ASP A 510 -21.75 7.08 -19.08
CA ASP A 510 -21.19 6.05 -18.21
C ASP A 510 -22.19 4.91 -17.98
N LEU A 511 -23.47 5.24 -17.83
CA LEU A 511 -24.55 4.25 -17.72
C LEU A 511 -24.64 3.40 -18.99
N GLU A 512 -24.53 4.01 -20.17
CA GLU A 512 -24.55 3.28 -21.45
C GLU A 512 -23.37 2.32 -21.60
N LEU A 513 -22.16 2.75 -21.18
CA LEU A 513 -20.98 1.87 -21.12
C LEU A 513 -21.20 0.72 -20.13
N PHE A 514 -21.79 0.99 -18.97
CA PHE A 514 -22.11 -0.01 -17.96
C PHE A 514 -23.11 -1.04 -18.47
N VAL A 515 -24.20 -0.61 -19.10
CA VAL A 515 -25.16 -1.52 -19.74
C VAL A 515 -24.47 -2.37 -20.79
N THR A 516 -23.70 -1.75 -21.68
CA THR A 516 -23.03 -2.46 -22.78
C THR A 516 -22.09 -3.55 -22.27
N ASP A 517 -21.25 -3.25 -21.27
CA ASP A 517 -20.39 -4.26 -20.63
C ASP A 517 -21.20 -5.42 -20.03
N ARG A 518 -22.32 -5.12 -19.35
CA ARG A 518 -23.17 -6.15 -18.75
C ARG A 518 -23.87 -7.02 -19.78
N LEU A 519 -24.38 -6.46 -20.87
CA LEU A 519 -25.01 -7.23 -21.96
C LEU A 519 -24.00 -8.15 -22.65
N GLU A 520 -22.74 -7.73 -22.79
CA GLU A 520 -21.68 -8.53 -23.42
C GLU A 520 -21.16 -9.67 -22.53
N ARG A 521 -21.33 -9.57 -21.21
CA ARG A 521 -21.00 -10.64 -20.25
C ARG A 521 -22.12 -11.66 -20.09
N ALA A 522 -23.38 -11.29 -20.39
CA ALA A 522 -24.53 -12.15 -20.23
C ALA A 522 -24.75 -13.07 -21.44
N GLU A 523 -24.46 -14.36 -21.34
CA GLU A 523 -24.54 -15.34 -22.45
C GLU A 523 -25.86 -15.30 -23.25
N ARG A 524 -26.98 -15.13 -22.56
CA ARG A 524 -28.32 -15.12 -23.19
C ARG A 524 -28.56 -13.87 -24.02
N VAL A 525 -28.02 -12.74 -23.58
CA VAL A 525 -28.27 -11.42 -24.14
C VAL A 525 -27.16 -11.00 -25.11
N LYS A 526 -25.96 -11.56 -24.95
CA LYS A 526 -24.82 -11.38 -25.84
C LYS A 526 -25.10 -11.78 -27.28
N ARG A 527 -26.05 -12.69 -27.53
CA ARG A 527 -26.41 -13.17 -28.88
C ARG A 527 -27.49 -12.33 -29.57
N LEU A 528 -28.06 -11.35 -28.88
CA LEU A 528 -29.00 -10.41 -29.50
C LEU A 528 -28.31 -9.60 -30.60
N ASP A 529 -29.09 -9.18 -31.60
CA ASP A 529 -28.59 -8.32 -32.66
C ASP A 529 -28.10 -6.96 -32.12
N LEU A 530 -27.21 -6.33 -32.87
CA LEU A 530 -26.56 -5.09 -32.44
C LEU A 530 -27.54 -3.91 -32.32
N GLU A 531 -28.61 -3.90 -33.12
CA GLU A 531 -29.60 -2.84 -33.13
C GLU A 531 -30.45 -2.87 -31.85
N LEU A 532 -30.93 -4.05 -31.49
CA LEU A 532 -31.69 -4.31 -30.27
C LEU A 532 -30.83 -4.08 -29.03
N LYS A 533 -29.57 -4.53 -29.02
CA LYS A 533 -28.62 -4.17 -27.94
C LYS A 533 -28.47 -2.67 -27.81
N GLY A 534 -28.26 -1.95 -28.91
CA GLY A 534 -28.16 -0.49 -28.92
C GLY A 534 -29.43 0.20 -28.39
N ARG A 535 -30.61 -0.34 -28.71
CA ARG A 535 -31.88 0.14 -28.17
C ARG A 535 -32.00 -0.12 -26.67
N ILE A 536 -31.70 -1.34 -26.20
CA ILE A 536 -31.71 -1.69 -24.77
C ILE A 536 -30.76 -0.77 -23.99
N THR A 537 -29.54 -0.58 -24.48
CA THR A 537 -28.54 0.30 -23.86
C THR A 537 -29.07 1.71 -23.66
N ARG A 538 -29.61 2.34 -24.71
CA ARG A 538 -30.11 3.72 -24.64
C ARG A 538 -31.32 3.86 -23.72
N GLU A 539 -32.32 2.98 -23.86
CA GLU A 539 -33.57 3.08 -23.10
C GLU A 539 -33.35 2.77 -21.62
N LEU A 540 -32.54 1.77 -21.27
CA LEU A 540 -32.23 1.46 -19.88
C LEU A 540 -31.40 2.58 -19.22
N ALA A 541 -30.36 3.06 -19.90
CA ALA A 541 -29.53 4.14 -19.37
C ALA A 541 -30.35 5.42 -19.15
N LYS A 542 -31.20 5.78 -20.12
CA LYS A 542 -32.12 6.92 -20.01
C LYS A 542 -33.11 6.71 -18.87
N GLY A 543 -33.69 5.51 -18.77
CA GLY A 543 -34.61 5.13 -17.71
C GLY A 543 -33.97 5.21 -16.33
N ALA A 544 -32.68 4.92 -16.19
CA ALA A 544 -31.99 4.97 -14.90
C ALA A 544 -31.87 6.38 -14.30
N ARG A 545 -31.96 7.44 -15.11
CA ARG A 545 -31.86 8.86 -14.69
C ARG A 545 -30.67 9.14 -13.77
N GLY A 546 -29.52 8.55 -14.10
CA GLY A 546 -28.28 8.71 -13.34
C GLY A 546 -28.06 7.73 -12.18
N ALA A 547 -29.10 7.01 -11.74
CA ALA A 547 -29.01 6.09 -10.61
C ALA A 547 -28.63 4.67 -11.05
N TYR A 548 -27.44 4.20 -10.68
CA TYR A 548 -27.01 2.82 -10.97
C TYR A 548 -27.88 1.79 -10.23
N SER A 549 -28.40 2.11 -9.05
CA SER A 549 -29.32 1.23 -8.31
C SER A 549 -30.55 0.85 -9.14
N ARG A 550 -31.20 1.85 -9.76
CA ARG A 550 -32.32 1.64 -10.67
C ARG A 550 -31.91 0.84 -11.91
N LEU A 551 -30.74 1.17 -12.46
CA LEU A 551 -30.22 0.46 -13.62
C LEU A 551 -29.99 -1.03 -13.33
N LEU A 552 -29.44 -1.37 -12.16
CA LEU A 552 -29.17 -2.75 -11.74
C LEU A 552 -30.46 -3.58 -11.65
N TYR A 553 -31.55 -3.02 -11.14
CA TYR A 553 -32.85 -3.71 -11.14
C TYR A 553 -33.32 -4.09 -12.54
N LEU A 554 -33.22 -3.15 -13.49
CA LEU A 554 -33.65 -3.40 -14.88
C LEU A 554 -32.70 -4.35 -15.61
N LEU A 555 -31.39 -4.23 -15.36
CA LEU A 555 -30.38 -5.10 -15.94
C LEU A 555 -30.52 -6.55 -15.48
N ASP A 556 -30.81 -6.78 -14.20
CA ASP A 556 -31.01 -8.14 -13.70
C ASP A 556 -32.22 -8.81 -14.35
N ASP A 557 -33.31 -8.06 -14.58
CA ASP A 557 -34.46 -8.55 -15.32
C ASP A 557 -34.07 -8.86 -16.79
N ILE A 558 -33.30 -7.98 -17.45
CA ILE A 558 -32.83 -8.16 -18.84
C ILE A 558 -31.88 -9.35 -18.99
N VAL A 559 -30.95 -9.54 -18.08
CA VAL A 559 -29.96 -10.63 -18.14
C VAL A 559 -30.63 -12.00 -17.99
N ASN A 560 -31.79 -12.05 -17.32
CA ASN A 560 -32.53 -13.28 -17.03
C ASN A 560 -33.69 -13.57 -18.00
N ILE A 561 -33.85 -12.78 -19.07
CA ILE A 561 -34.94 -12.97 -20.04
C ILE A 561 -34.95 -14.37 -20.65
N GLN A 562 -36.16 -14.88 -20.88
CA GLN A 562 -36.40 -16.18 -21.51
C GLN A 562 -36.69 -16.06 -23.00
N ASN A 563 -37.25 -14.93 -23.42
CA ASN A 563 -37.59 -14.62 -24.80
C ASN A 563 -37.56 -13.10 -25.03
N THR A 564 -37.54 -12.68 -26.29
CA THR A 564 -37.43 -11.27 -26.67
C THR A 564 -38.66 -10.43 -26.35
N ASN A 565 -39.84 -11.03 -26.18
CA ASN A 565 -41.07 -10.28 -25.88
C ASN A 565 -41.00 -9.64 -24.48
N GLN A 566 -40.28 -10.27 -23.54
CA GLN A 566 -40.04 -9.73 -22.20
C GLN A 566 -39.21 -8.43 -22.22
N ILE A 567 -38.45 -8.17 -23.31
CA ILE A 567 -37.65 -6.96 -23.42
C ILE A 567 -38.56 -5.73 -23.46
N GLU A 568 -39.64 -5.76 -24.23
CA GLU A 568 -40.57 -4.64 -24.34
C GLU A 568 -41.20 -4.30 -22.97
N GLU A 569 -41.64 -5.32 -22.22
CA GLU A 569 -42.18 -5.13 -20.87
C GLU A 569 -41.16 -4.51 -19.90
N ILE A 570 -39.87 -4.87 -20.01
CA ILE A 570 -38.82 -4.28 -19.18
C ILE A 570 -38.52 -2.83 -19.59
N LEU A 571 -38.49 -2.54 -20.89
CA LEU A 571 -38.26 -1.19 -21.40
C LEU A 571 -39.43 -0.25 -21.05
N GLU A 572 -40.67 -0.72 -21.06
CA GLU A 572 -41.82 0.05 -20.59
C GLU A 572 -41.68 0.40 -19.09
N ARG A 573 -41.26 -0.56 -18.26
CA ARG A 573 -40.98 -0.33 -16.84
C ARG A 573 -39.80 0.60 -16.59
N ALA A 574 -38.87 0.73 -17.53
CA ALA A 574 -37.73 1.64 -17.40
C ALA A 574 -38.17 3.12 -17.22
N ASN A 575 -39.41 3.48 -17.57
CA ASN A 575 -39.98 4.81 -17.35
C ASN A 575 -40.59 5.03 -15.96
N GLN A 576 -40.85 3.97 -15.18
CA GLN A 576 -41.49 4.02 -13.85
C GLN A 576 -40.54 4.53 -12.76
N SER A 577 -41.02 5.04 -11.64
CA SER A 577 -40.11 5.43 -10.54
C SER A 577 -39.46 4.21 -9.89
N LEU A 578 -38.32 4.39 -9.20
CA LEU A 578 -37.68 3.28 -8.45
C LEU A 578 -38.65 2.72 -7.38
N ARG A 579 -39.42 3.61 -6.75
CA ARG A 579 -40.47 3.25 -5.79
C ARG A 579 -41.50 2.31 -6.40
N ASP A 580 -42.01 2.62 -7.59
CA ASP A 580 -43.01 1.80 -8.28
C ASP A 580 -42.44 0.41 -8.64
N ILE A 581 -41.17 0.37 -9.06
CA ILE A 581 -40.46 -0.89 -9.37
C ILE A 581 -40.36 -1.76 -8.10
N ILE A 582 -39.94 -1.17 -6.97
CA ILE A 582 -39.82 -1.88 -5.69
C ILE A 582 -41.19 -2.33 -5.20
N GLU A 583 -42.20 -1.46 -5.25
CA GLU A 583 -43.58 -1.78 -4.87
C GLU A 583 -44.12 -2.98 -5.67
N SER A 584 -43.93 -2.98 -6.99
CA SER A 584 -44.33 -4.10 -7.84
C SER A 584 -43.59 -5.39 -7.48
N LYS A 585 -42.29 -5.32 -7.18
CA LYS A 585 -41.48 -6.49 -6.78
C LYS A 585 -41.90 -7.03 -5.40
N VAL A 586 -42.14 -6.14 -4.42
CA VAL A 586 -42.66 -6.51 -3.09
C VAL A 586 -44.04 -7.14 -3.20
N ALA A 587 -44.94 -6.60 -4.03
CA ALA A 587 -46.27 -7.17 -4.27
C ALA A 587 -46.20 -8.55 -4.93
N ALA A 588 -45.30 -8.73 -5.89
CA ALA A 588 -45.06 -10.03 -6.53
C ALA A 588 -44.55 -11.07 -5.51
N LEU A 589 -43.56 -10.71 -4.69
CA LEU A 589 -43.02 -11.59 -3.64
C LEU A 589 -44.08 -11.96 -2.59
N ASN A 590 -44.87 -10.98 -2.13
CA ASN A 590 -45.98 -11.23 -1.22
C ASN A 590 -47.03 -12.21 -1.78
N SER A 591 -47.16 -12.27 -3.10
CA SER A 591 -48.11 -13.17 -3.78
C SER A 591 -47.51 -14.54 -4.10
N SER A 592 -46.19 -14.64 -4.25
CA SER A 592 -45.51 -15.87 -4.68
C SER A 592 -44.88 -16.68 -3.55
N LEU A 593 -44.48 -16.03 -2.45
CA LEU A 593 -43.77 -16.68 -1.35
C LEU A 593 -44.74 -17.34 -0.36
N SER A 594 -44.30 -18.44 0.26
CA SER A 594 -45.04 -19.08 1.35
C SER A 594 -45.00 -18.25 2.63
N ARG A 595 -45.86 -18.57 3.60
CA ARG A 595 -45.86 -17.91 4.91
C ARG A 595 -44.51 -18.03 5.63
N ASP A 596 -43.87 -19.19 5.55
CA ASP A 596 -42.57 -19.43 6.20
C ASP A 596 -41.45 -18.65 5.49
N GLU A 597 -41.50 -18.57 4.16
CA GLU A 597 -40.56 -17.78 3.35
C GLU A 597 -40.70 -16.28 3.63
N ILE A 598 -41.92 -15.77 3.77
CA ILE A 598 -42.14 -14.36 4.15
C ILE A 598 -41.64 -14.10 5.58
N SER A 599 -41.82 -15.04 6.51
CA SER A 599 -41.28 -14.95 7.87
C SER A 599 -39.74 -14.92 7.88
N GLU A 600 -39.12 -15.74 7.04
CA GLU A 600 -37.67 -15.77 6.80
C GLU A 600 -37.19 -14.41 6.27
N VAL A 601 -37.80 -13.90 5.19
CA VAL A 601 -37.49 -12.57 4.61
C VAL A 601 -37.62 -11.46 5.64
N ASN A 602 -38.70 -11.43 6.43
CA ASN A 602 -38.90 -10.41 7.47
C ASN A 602 -37.86 -10.51 8.59
N THR A 603 -37.39 -11.71 8.92
CA THR A 603 -36.32 -11.91 9.89
C THR A 603 -35.00 -11.38 9.33
N LEU A 604 -34.66 -11.73 8.08
CA LEU A 604 -33.46 -11.20 7.41
C LEU A 604 -33.50 -9.67 7.31
N LEU A 605 -34.62 -9.07 6.90
CA LEU A 605 -34.81 -7.62 6.85
C LEU A 605 -34.54 -6.97 8.21
N SER A 606 -35.11 -7.53 9.28
CA SER A 606 -34.92 -6.99 10.63
C SER A 606 -33.46 -7.02 11.06
N TRP A 607 -32.76 -8.14 10.84
CA TRP A 607 -31.36 -8.26 11.23
C TRP A 607 -30.43 -7.43 10.35
N LEU A 608 -30.60 -7.44 9.03
CA LEU A 608 -29.71 -6.72 8.11
C LEU A 608 -29.83 -5.19 8.23
N THR A 609 -31.03 -4.68 8.55
CA THR A 609 -31.23 -3.22 8.76
C THR A 609 -30.75 -2.73 10.13
N MET A 610 -30.48 -3.65 11.05
CA MET A 610 -30.05 -3.35 12.41
C MET A 610 -28.62 -3.77 12.71
N ALA A 611 -28.08 -4.67 11.89
CA ALA A 611 -26.72 -5.13 12.00
C ALA A 611 -25.78 -3.96 11.73
N TYR A 612 -24.69 -3.96 12.49
CA TYR A 612 -23.67 -2.93 12.38
C TYR A 612 -22.79 -3.12 11.14
N GLU A 613 -22.58 -4.38 10.75
CA GLU A 613 -21.84 -4.80 9.56
C GLU A 613 -22.74 -5.69 8.69
N ASP A 614 -22.42 -5.76 7.40
CA ASP A 614 -23.07 -6.69 6.50
C ASP A 614 -22.92 -8.13 7.03
N LEU A 615 -24.02 -8.88 7.00
CA LEU A 615 -24.07 -10.23 7.54
C LEU A 615 -23.77 -11.25 6.45
N SER A 616 -22.88 -12.18 6.76
CA SER A 616 -22.56 -13.28 5.85
C SER A 616 -23.72 -14.28 5.78
N VAL A 617 -23.78 -15.06 4.69
CA VAL A 617 -24.76 -16.16 4.55
C VAL A 617 -24.76 -17.06 5.79
N VAL A 618 -23.59 -17.39 6.32
CA VAL A 618 -23.45 -18.28 7.50
C VAL A 618 -24.03 -17.63 8.75
N GLN A 619 -23.81 -16.33 8.96
CA GLN A 619 -24.39 -15.60 10.08
C GLN A 619 -25.92 -15.51 9.94
N CYS A 620 -26.44 -15.25 8.75
CA CYS A 620 -27.87 -15.24 8.50
C CYS A 620 -28.52 -16.62 8.70
N GLU A 621 -27.88 -17.71 8.27
CA GLU A 621 -28.37 -19.08 8.52
C GLU A 621 -28.41 -19.38 10.03
N ALA A 622 -27.39 -18.95 10.78
CA ALA A 622 -27.37 -19.06 12.24
C ALA A 622 -28.51 -18.25 12.89
N ILE A 623 -28.76 -17.02 12.44
CA ILE A 623 -29.87 -16.19 12.89
C ILE A 623 -31.23 -16.87 12.65
N LEU A 624 -31.42 -17.46 11.47
CA LEU A 624 -32.66 -18.17 11.14
C LEU A 624 -32.86 -19.42 12.01
N SER A 625 -31.77 -20.09 12.38
CA SER A 625 -31.83 -21.25 13.30
C SER A 625 -32.22 -20.90 14.73
N LEU A 626 -32.16 -19.62 15.14
CA LEU A 626 -32.63 -19.19 16.46
C LEU A 626 -34.16 -19.22 16.60
N LYS A 627 -34.89 -19.17 15.47
CA LYS A 627 -36.36 -19.13 15.43
C LYS A 627 -37.00 -20.43 14.97
N ALA A 628 -36.27 -21.26 14.24
CA ALA A 628 -36.80 -22.47 13.63
C ALA A 628 -36.44 -23.69 14.47
N ASP A 629 -37.37 -24.64 14.62
CA ASP A 629 -37.11 -25.98 15.18
C ASP A 629 -36.22 -26.86 14.24
N GLY A 630 -35.43 -26.24 13.35
CA GLY A 630 -34.62 -26.92 12.34
C GLY A 630 -33.59 -26.00 11.67
N GLN A 631 -32.63 -26.60 10.96
CA GLN A 631 -31.62 -25.87 10.19
C GLN A 631 -32.22 -25.28 8.91
N SER A 632 -31.99 -23.99 8.68
CA SER A 632 -32.20 -23.37 7.38
C SER A 632 -31.11 -23.84 6.43
N LEU A 633 -31.48 -24.60 5.39
CA LEU A 633 -30.52 -25.16 4.42
C LEU A 633 -30.60 -24.40 3.09
N GLY A 634 -29.46 -23.97 2.55
CA GLY A 634 -29.39 -23.40 1.21
C GLY A 634 -29.93 -21.96 1.12
N LEU A 635 -29.63 -21.13 2.12
CA LEU A 635 -30.05 -19.72 2.11
C LEU A 635 -29.42 -18.97 0.94
N GLU A 636 -28.16 -19.27 0.59
CA GLU A 636 -27.48 -18.68 -0.57
C GLU A 636 -28.29 -18.85 -1.87
N ASP A 637 -28.79 -20.05 -2.14
CA ASP A 637 -29.60 -20.34 -3.33
C ASP A 637 -30.95 -19.60 -3.31
N ARG A 638 -31.59 -19.50 -2.13
CA ARG A 638 -32.85 -18.75 -1.99
C ARG A 638 -32.64 -17.26 -2.19
N ILE A 639 -31.57 -16.68 -1.65
CA ILE A 639 -31.23 -15.27 -1.87
C ILE A 639 -30.99 -15.01 -3.36
N ARG A 640 -30.21 -15.86 -4.04
CA ARG A 640 -29.90 -15.67 -5.46
C ARG A 640 -31.11 -15.87 -6.38
N ARG A 641 -32.11 -16.67 -6.00
CA ARG A 641 -33.23 -17.05 -6.88
C ARG A 641 -34.59 -16.48 -6.46
N LYS A 642 -34.99 -16.66 -5.20
CA LYS A 642 -36.32 -16.31 -4.70
C LYS A 642 -36.39 -14.92 -4.07
N TYR A 643 -35.32 -14.48 -3.40
CA TYR A 643 -35.30 -13.21 -2.68
C TYR A 643 -34.42 -12.15 -3.34
N SER A 644 -34.00 -12.40 -4.59
CA SER A 644 -33.06 -11.57 -5.34
C SER A 644 -33.58 -10.15 -5.58
N ASP A 645 -34.89 -9.94 -5.51
CA ASP A 645 -35.51 -8.62 -5.63
C ASP A 645 -35.31 -7.74 -4.39
N MET A 646 -35.10 -8.36 -3.21
CA MET A 646 -34.93 -7.67 -1.92
C MET A 646 -33.48 -7.63 -1.47
N PHE A 647 -32.74 -8.71 -1.72
CA PHE A 647 -31.37 -8.86 -1.24
C PHE A 647 -30.38 -9.04 -2.39
N SER A 648 -29.17 -8.55 -2.18
CA SER A 648 -27.99 -8.82 -2.98
C SER A 648 -26.99 -9.66 -2.19
N LEU A 649 -26.19 -10.44 -2.92
CA LEU A 649 -25.13 -11.26 -2.37
C LEU A 649 -23.84 -10.96 -3.14
N ASP A 650 -22.81 -10.47 -2.44
CA ASP A 650 -21.54 -10.13 -3.06
C ASP A 650 -20.61 -11.35 -3.22
N ASP A 651 -19.42 -11.12 -3.79
CA ASP A 651 -18.42 -12.17 -4.02
C ASP A 651 -17.81 -12.71 -2.70
N THR A 652 -17.91 -11.95 -1.61
CA THR A 652 -17.48 -12.34 -0.27
C THR A 652 -18.58 -13.06 0.53
N LYS A 653 -19.73 -13.31 -0.11
CA LYS A 653 -20.93 -13.92 0.48
C LYS A 653 -21.56 -13.09 1.60
N GLN A 654 -21.42 -11.76 1.54
CA GLN A 654 -22.13 -10.83 2.39
C GLN A 654 -23.48 -10.49 1.79
N ILE A 655 -24.52 -10.51 2.63
CA ILE A 655 -25.90 -10.22 2.23
C ILE A 655 -26.19 -8.76 2.54
N THR A 656 -26.69 -8.04 1.54
CA THR A 656 -27.09 -6.63 1.66
C THR A 656 -28.50 -6.44 1.17
N LEU A 657 -29.21 -5.44 1.71
CA LEU A 657 -30.48 -5.01 1.10
C LEU A 657 -30.19 -4.29 -0.20
N ARG A 658 -31.03 -4.54 -1.21
CA ARG A 658 -30.95 -3.74 -2.42
C ARG A 658 -31.34 -2.29 -2.13
N ALA A 659 -30.66 -1.38 -2.82
CA ALA A 659 -30.84 0.06 -2.64
C ALA A 659 -32.30 0.50 -2.82
N GLY A 660 -32.81 1.27 -1.85
CA GLY A 660 -34.18 1.81 -1.84
C GLY A 660 -35.24 0.88 -1.22
N VAL A 661 -34.94 -0.40 -0.97
CA VAL A 661 -35.91 -1.35 -0.37
C VAL A 661 -36.24 -0.94 1.06
N GLU A 662 -35.23 -0.61 1.85
CA GLU A 662 -35.42 -0.18 3.24
C GLU A 662 -36.28 1.09 3.33
N ASP A 663 -35.93 2.11 2.56
CA ASP A 663 -36.65 3.40 2.53
C ASP A 663 -38.12 3.19 2.13
N TYR A 664 -38.37 2.43 1.06
CA TYR A 664 -39.73 2.09 0.63
C TYR A 664 -40.52 1.40 1.74
N LEU A 665 -39.94 0.38 2.39
CA LEU A 665 -40.64 -0.36 3.43
C LEU A 665 -40.92 0.51 4.66
N ARG A 666 -40.01 1.41 5.04
CA ARG A 666 -40.21 2.37 6.13
C ARG A 666 -41.35 3.35 5.81
N GLU A 667 -41.31 4.00 4.65
CA GLU A 667 -42.36 4.94 4.20
C GLU A 667 -43.73 4.27 4.05
N SER A 668 -43.76 3.06 3.48
CA SER A 668 -45.00 2.30 3.27
C SER A 668 -45.70 1.97 4.61
N ASN A 669 -44.91 1.73 5.65
CA ASN A 669 -45.41 1.42 6.98
C ASN A 669 -45.92 2.68 7.70
N GLU A 670 -45.21 3.80 7.60
CA GLU A 670 -45.68 5.10 8.13
C GLU A 670 -47.04 5.49 7.54
N THR A 671 -47.19 5.35 6.21
CA THR A 671 -48.45 5.62 5.49
C THR A 671 -49.56 4.64 5.89
N SER A 672 -49.21 3.39 6.21
CA SER A 672 -50.15 2.34 6.62
C SER A 672 -50.61 2.47 8.08
N THR A 673 -49.89 3.16 8.96
CA THR A 673 -50.27 3.34 10.38
C THR A 673 -51.67 3.95 10.53
N ASN A 674 -52.03 4.89 9.65
CA ASN A 674 -53.38 5.49 9.60
C ASN A 674 -54.46 4.55 9.04
N GLN A 675 -54.09 3.53 8.26
CA GLN A 675 -55.01 2.50 7.75
C GLN A 675 -55.11 1.28 8.68
N ILE A 676 -54.06 0.98 9.45
CA ILE A 676 -54.02 -0.12 10.43
C ILE A 676 -55.00 0.15 11.58
N GLU A 677 -55.16 1.39 12.04
CA GLU A 677 -56.21 1.75 13.01
C GLU A 677 -57.63 1.55 12.47
N ALA A 678 -57.83 1.69 11.15
CA ALA A 678 -59.11 1.43 10.49
C ALA A 678 -59.34 -0.08 10.23
N LEU A 679 -58.28 -0.84 9.94
CA LEU A 679 -58.31 -2.30 9.74
C LEU A 679 -58.46 -3.08 11.05
N GLN A 680 -57.94 -2.56 12.17
CA GLN A 680 -58.15 -3.13 13.51
C GLN A 680 -59.62 -3.15 13.94
N ARG A 681 -60.45 -2.23 13.40
CA ARG A 681 -61.92 -2.25 13.60
C ARG A 681 -62.65 -3.32 12.78
N SER A 682 -61.97 -3.98 11.84
CA SER A 682 -62.52 -5.01 10.93
C SER A 682 -61.96 -6.41 11.22
N GLN A 683 -61.29 -6.58 12.37
CA GLN A 683 -60.56 -7.78 12.73
C GLN A 683 -61.52 -8.84 13.30
N ILE A 684 -61.65 -9.99 12.63
CA ILE A 684 -62.44 -11.13 13.12
C ILE A 684 -61.79 -11.64 14.40
N GLN A 685 -62.48 -11.53 15.53
CA GLN A 685 -61.94 -11.92 16.83
C GLN A 685 -62.04 -13.43 17.04
N PRO A 686 -61.08 -14.07 17.73
CA PRO A 686 -61.16 -15.49 18.08
C PRO A 686 -62.45 -15.85 18.84
N SER A 687 -63.00 -14.90 19.61
CA SER A 687 -64.27 -15.04 20.32
C SER A 687 -65.49 -15.12 19.39
N GLU A 688 -65.51 -14.39 18.28
CA GLU A 688 -66.58 -14.42 17.28
C GLU A 688 -66.59 -15.74 16.51
N VAL A 689 -65.40 -16.24 16.14
CA VAL A 689 -65.24 -17.53 15.47
C VAL A 689 -65.65 -18.68 16.40
N ASN A 690 -65.23 -18.64 17.66
CA ASN A 690 -65.59 -19.66 18.64
C ASN A 690 -67.13 -19.69 18.88
N LEU A 691 -67.78 -18.53 18.87
CA LEU A 691 -69.24 -18.44 18.93
C LEU A 691 -69.90 -19.10 17.70
N ILE A 692 -69.43 -18.80 16.50
CA ILE A 692 -69.95 -19.38 15.25
C ILE A 692 -69.70 -20.89 15.20
N GLN A 693 -68.52 -21.37 15.60
CA GLN A 693 -68.20 -22.80 15.69
C GLN A 693 -69.16 -23.51 16.64
N LYS A 694 -69.41 -22.96 17.84
CA LYS A 694 -70.36 -23.53 18.79
C LYS A 694 -71.78 -23.60 18.25
N VAL A 695 -72.22 -22.55 17.55
CA VAL A 695 -73.55 -22.52 16.91
C VAL A 695 -73.66 -23.56 15.81
N LEU A 696 -72.64 -23.70 14.95
CA LEU A 696 -72.63 -24.69 13.89
C LEU A 696 -72.62 -26.12 14.47
N VAL A 697 -71.75 -26.43 15.42
CA VAL A 697 -71.70 -27.74 16.08
C VAL A 697 -73.05 -28.09 16.72
N ALA A 698 -73.65 -27.15 17.46
CA ALA A 698 -74.95 -27.36 18.08
C ALA A 698 -76.07 -27.55 17.05
N HIS A 699 -76.07 -26.76 15.98
CA HIS A 699 -77.08 -26.85 14.93
C HIS A 699 -76.96 -28.14 14.11
N PHE A 700 -75.75 -28.51 13.70
CA PHE A 700 -75.50 -29.76 12.97
C PHE A 700 -75.86 -30.98 13.82
N ARG A 701 -75.51 -30.98 15.11
CA ARG A 701 -75.90 -32.04 16.05
C ARG A 701 -77.42 -32.14 16.19
N ASN A 702 -78.12 -31.01 16.31
CA ASN A 702 -79.58 -30.99 16.49
C ASN A 702 -80.36 -31.36 15.22
N VAL A 703 -79.84 -31.05 14.04
CA VAL A 703 -80.53 -31.27 12.75
C VAL A 703 -80.19 -32.64 12.16
N PHE A 704 -78.94 -33.08 12.26
CA PHE A 704 -78.44 -34.29 11.59
C PHE A 704 -78.11 -35.43 12.56
N GLY A 705 -78.15 -35.19 13.88
CA GLY A 705 -78.07 -36.22 14.91
C GLY A 705 -76.68 -36.84 15.14
N ASP A 706 -75.67 -36.46 14.37
CA ASP A 706 -74.32 -37.06 14.43
C ASP A 706 -73.21 -35.99 14.45
N GLU A 707 -72.17 -36.18 15.26
CA GLU A 707 -71.01 -35.27 15.38
C GLU A 707 -70.14 -35.27 14.12
N ASP A 708 -70.30 -36.27 13.26
CA ASP A 708 -69.38 -36.54 12.17
C ASP A 708 -69.52 -35.53 11.01
N VAL A 709 -70.65 -34.84 10.87
CA VAL A 709 -70.89 -33.92 9.74
C VAL A 709 -70.03 -32.67 9.83
N TYR A 710 -69.92 -32.06 11.02
CA TYR A 710 -69.10 -30.86 11.23
C TYR A 710 -67.62 -31.15 10.94
N THR A 711 -67.14 -32.30 11.42
CA THR A 711 -65.76 -32.78 11.20
C THR A 711 -65.50 -33.16 9.74
N ARG A 712 -66.46 -33.80 9.07
CA ARG A 712 -66.34 -34.24 7.66
C ARG A 712 -66.24 -33.08 6.66
N PHE A 713 -66.79 -31.92 6.99
CA PHE A 713 -66.63 -30.68 6.20
C PHE A 713 -65.38 -29.87 6.58
N ALA A 714 -64.55 -30.37 7.51
CA ALA A 714 -63.30 -29.74 7.94
C ALA A 714 -63.45 -28.27 8.37
N PHE A 715 -64.55 -27.94 9.07
CA PHE A 715 -64.85 -26.58 9.47
C PHE A 715 -63.77 -26.00 10.41
N ASP A 716 -63.12 -26.81 11.25
CA ASP A 716 -62.02 -26.34 12.09
C ASP A 716 -60.82 -25.88 11.26
N SER A 717 -60.48 -26.60 10.20
CA SER A 717 -59.44 -26.17 9.25
C SER A 717 -59.87 -24.93 8.46
N PHE A 718 -61.15 -24.82 8.09
CA PHE A 718 -61.72 -23.65 7.42
C PHE A 718 -61.63 -22.39 8.29
N PHE A 719 -62.03 -22.47 9.56
CA PHE A 719 -61.98 -21.35 10.49
C PHE A 719 -60.55 -21.00 10.92
N ALA A 720 -59.66 -21.98 11.06
CA ALA A 720 -58.23 -21.76 11.28
C ALA A 720 -57.59 -21.01 10.09
N ASN A 721 -57.96 -21.35 8.85
CA ASN A 721 -57.53 -20.62 7.66
C ASN A 721 -58.11 -19.19 7.61
N LYS A 722 -59.35 -18.98 8.07
CA LYS A 722 -59.98 -17.64 8.09
C LYS A 722 -59.49 -16.74 9.21
N LEU A 723 -59.13 -17.28 10.37
CA LEU A 723 -58.37 -16.59 11.42
C LEU A 723 -56.92 -16.34 10.98
N GLY A 724 -56.36 -17.25 10.17
CA GLY A 724 -55.02 -17.16 9.58
C GLY A 724 -54.89 -16.26 8.35
N ASP A 725 -56.00 -15.77 7.79
CA ASP A 725 -56.06 -14.90 6.60
C ASP A 725 -55.67 -13.43 6.91
N GLN A 726 -54.95 -13.19 8.01
CA GLN A 726 -54.02 -12.07 8.09
C GLN A 726 -52.75 -12.47 7.35
N ALA A 727 -52.80 -12.43 6.01
CA ALA A 727 -51.67 -12.80 5.16
C ALA A 727 -50.39 -12.14 5.70
N LEU A 728 -49.45 -12.96 6.20
CA LEU A 728 -48.14 -12.48 6.62
C LEU A 728 -47.53 -11.80 5.39
N ARG A 729 -47.20 -10.51 5.50
CA ARG A 729 -46.62 -9.73 4.41
C ARG A 729 -45.20 -9.31 4.74
N ILE A 730 -44.41 -9.08 3.69
CA ILE A 730 -43.09 -8.47 3.76
C ILE A 730 -43.26 -7.06 4.33
N ARG A 731 -42.60 -6.77 5.45
CA ARG A 731 -42.67 -5.47 6.14
C ARG A 731 -41.42 -5.25 7.01
N LEU A 732 -41.05 -4.00 7.19
CA LEU A 732 -39.97 -3.58 8.10
C LEU A 732 -40.50 -2.58 9.13
N ILE A 733 -40.69 -3.01 10.37
CA ILE A 733 -41.17 -2.16 11.48
C ILE A 733 -40.00 -1.97 12.45
N PRO A 734 -39.34 -0.79 12.50
CA PRO A 734 -38.07 -0.62 13.20
C PRO A 734 -38.12 -0.98 14.69
N THR A 735 -39.21 -0.63 15.38
CA THR A 735 -39.41 -0.94 16.80
C THR A 735 -39.57 -2.45 17.03
N GLU A 736 -40.35 -3.13 16.19
CA GLU A 736 -40.53 -4.59 16.22
C GLU A 736 -39.22 -5.32 15.88
N SER A 737 -38.47 -4.81 14.89
CA SER A 737 -37.17 -5.34 14.51
C SER A 737 -36.18 -5.25 15.67
N ALA A 738 -36.13 -4.13 16.39
CA ALA A 738 -35.23 -3.95 17.54
C ALA A 738 -35.52 -4.95 18.67
N ILE A 739 -36.79 -5.14 18.99
CA ILE A 739 -37.21 -6.12 19.99
C ILE A 739 -36.84 -7.53 19.54
N LYS A 740 -37.11 -7.89 18.28
CA LYS A 740 -36.81 -9.22 17.73
C LYS A 740 -35.32 -9.54 17.70
N VAL A 741 -34.48 -8.58 17.30
CA VAL A 741 -33.02 -8.74 17.28
C VAL A 741 -32.51 -8.90 18.71
N ALA A 742 -32.95 -8.05 19.65
CA ALA A 742 -32.58 -8.16 21.06
C ALA A 742 -32.98 -9.52 21.67
N GLN A 743 -34.20 -9.99 21.39
CA GLN A 743 -34.67 -11.32 21.80
C GLN A 743 -33.79 -12.43 21.23
N GLY A 744 -33.48 -12.40 19.94
CA GLY A 744 -32.61 -13.40 19.32
C GLY A 744 -31.19 -13.42 19.91
N CYS A 745 -30.61 -12.25 20.20
CA CYS A 745 -29.35 -12.16 20.94
C CYS A 745 -29.46 -12.79 22.34
N LEU A 746 -30.57 -12.55 23.04
CA LEU A 746 -30.80 -13.08 24.38
C LEU A 746 -30.93 -14.61 24.36
N VAL A 747 -31.64 -15.16 23.38
CA VAL A 747 -31.74 -16.61 23.13
C VAL A 747 -30.34 -17.21 22.89
N ALA A 748 -29.55 -16.58 22.01
CA ALA A 748 -28.21 -17.05 21.68
C ALA A 748 -27.25 -17.04 22.89
N VAL A 749 -27.38 -16.06 23.78
CA VAL A 749 -26.52 -15.95 24.97
C VAL A 749 -26.98 -16.86 26.12
N CYS A 750 -28.28 -17.12 26.24
CA CYS A 750 -28.85 -17.82 27.41
C CYS A 750 -29.09 -19.32 27.20
N GLU A 751 -28.86 -19.90 26.02
CA GLU A 751 -29.05 -21.33 25.63
C GLU A 751 -30.44 -21.95 25.92
N LYS A 752 -31.38 -21.23 26.55
CA LYS A 752 -32.79 -21.62 26.74
C LYS A 752 -33.68 -20.38 26.82
N TYR A 753 -34.52 -20.20 25.82
CA TYR A 753 -35.74 -19.40 25.97
C TYR A 753 -36.91 -20.24 25.44
N ASN A 754 -37.77 -20.71 26.34
CA ASN A 754 -39.04 -21.31 25.97
C ASN A 754 -40.07 -20.17 25.81
N ASP A 755 -40.79 -20.18 24.70
CA ASP A 755 -41.83 -19.18 24.33
C ASP A 755 -42.98 -19.07 25.37
N ASP A 756 -43.14 -20.07 26.25
CA ASP A 756 -44.22 -20.20 27.23
C ASP A 756 -44.21 -19.16 28.38
N ARG A 757 -43.27 -18.20 28.41
CA ARG A 757 -43.19 -17.16 29.47
C ARG A 757 -43.48 -15.72 29.00
N SER A 758 -43.88 -15.53 27.75
CA SER A 758 -44.15 -14.18 27.21
C SER A 758 -45.39 -13.49 27.81
N SER A 759 -46.27 -14.21 28.51
CA SER A 759 -47.44 -13.61 29.18
C SER A 759 -47.10 -12.80 30.43
N ASP A 760 -45.93 -13.01 31.04
CA ASP A 760 -45.61 -12.43 32.34
C ASP A 760 -44.78 -11.13 32.25
N LEU A 761 -44.26 -10.78 31.07
CA LEU A 761 -43.46 -9.56 30.86
C LEU A 761 -44.25 -8.38 30.27
N LEU A 762 -45.52 -8.58 29.91
CA LEU A 762 -46.44 -7.51 29.48
C LEU A 762 -47.36 -7.04 30.62
N GLY A 763 -47.08 -7.43 31.86
CA GLY A 763 -47.90 -7.18 33.04
C GLY A 763 -47.30 -6.29 34.13
N GLU A 764 -46.12 -5.70 33.93
CA GLU A 764 -45.53 -4.71 34.86
C GLU A 764 -45.10 -3.40 34.19
#